data_AF-A0A928FFA6-F1
#
_entry.id   AF-A0A928FFA6-F1
#
_cell.length_a   1.000
_cell.length_b   1.000
_cell.length_c   1.000
_cell.angle_alpha   90.00
_cell.angle_beta   90.00
_cell.angle_gamma   90.00
#
_symmetry.space_group_name_H-M   'P 1'
#
loop_
_entity.id
_entity.type
_entity.pdbx_description
1 polymer ?
#
loop_
_entity_poly.entity_id
_entity_poly.type
_entity_poly.pdbx_seq_one_letter_code
_entity_poly.pdbx_strand_id
1 'polypeptide(L)'
;MNRCVSSLVSFEDKIGIANINGIPISIKGGQKAEKAIQEMSKYGLITFSREQTFKSTNYAIHFFKPIEKLKQLYNLGDEVLILCGNGNFSEFKSRTKDFLDYLLTSSSEYRNRLDKVTCFLFDNYDNICDLVKQDRIDNPDARLIVPFSYSEAHSGISEDLLQGRLRSFLYERDLFGIASPLQNDNLFFGKDRTNIISELYGKYRQGEHGGLFGLRRIGKTSILNLLRRRVEQSGGVAVYFDCTKYHHLRWNSFLHQIVREIQDKYSYDANDVDSFRLPKSFFMDEAAVRYAEPKAPISFEKDIKQLYTALSSKRILLIFDEIEQISSSTSPSVHWKSGNDSLFFWQSLRAIAQTDSNLISFVVTGVNPKCVEDSKINGNDNPIFNVLTPQYISLFDYSDVKTMVSDIGRHLGLHFDEEIYTKLVDDYGGHPFLTRQVCSKINSDALNAGTVRPFKVSKYTYNRKSEDYLVQMEAVITQILGVLQDYYPNEYDLLKILALNGSEYFKKKLRYGDSSISHLLGYRLIHKVDGEYYIRIRTIESYLRNKHKYDKVVTDVSEKRAQITVRRGELEDALRNLVYLQMKLKFGKKAKEQMISKLAGSTTDKNQEKKIQALDFAEAMKELYFSQLKHLMLKDWNSYQPIFNDRVKFEQFFDIINSCRIDAHAKNLDEEDEAILNIAFKFFENCLSDN
;
A
#
# COMPACT_ATOMS: atom_id res chain seq x y z
N MET A 1 -39.08 19.49 23.78
CA MET A 1 -38.95 19.88 22.37
C MET A 1 -38.04 21.10 22.32
N ASN A 2 -36.73 20.91 22.17
CA ASN A 2 -35.81 22.03 22.00
C ASN A 2 -36.11 22.66 20.64
N ARG A 3 -36.57 23.90 20.66
CA ARG A 3 -36.86 24.68 19.43
C ARG A 3 -35.54 24.89 18.70
N CYS A 4 -35.41 24.56 17.42
CA CYS A 4 -34.26 24.96 16.61
C CYS A 4 -34.55 26.31 15.93
N VAL A 5 -33.51 27.08 15.62
CA VAL A 5 -33.60 28.32 14.82
C VAL A 5 -33.77 27.98 13.33
N SER A 6 -33.18 26.86 12.90
CA SER A 6 -33.29 26.32 11.54
C SER A 6 -33.04 24.81 11.52
N SER A 7 -32.93 24.17 10.34
CA SER A 7 -32.65 22.73 10.27
C SER A 7 -31.23 22.40 10.75
N LEU A 8 -30.27 23.34 10.63
CA LEU A 8 -28.90 23.17 11.09
C LEU A 8 -28.59 23.80 12.45
N VAL A 9 -29.16 24.96 12.76
CA VAL A 9 -28.76 25.81 13.88
C VAL A 9 -29.72 25.67 15.06
N SER A 10 -29.17 25.37 16.25
CA SER A 10 -29.87 25.37 17.53
C SER A 10 -29.68 26.70 18.28
N PHE A 11 -30.50 27.00 19.29
CA PHE A 11 -30.33 28.22 20.09
C PHE A 11 -29.04 28.23 20.94
N GLU A 12 -28.46 27.07 21.21
CA GLU A 12 -27.22 26.93 22.00
C GLU A 12 -25.97 27.19 21.15
N ASP A 13 -26.11 27.19 19.81
CA ASP A 13 -25.01 27.37 18.89
C ASP A 13 -24.47 28.82 18.88
N LYS A 14 -23.15 28.95 18.91
CA LYS A 14 -22.47 30.25 18.76
C LYS A 14 -22.25 30.53 17.27
N ILE A 15 -22.92 31.55 16.77
CA ILE A 15 -22.85 32.00 15.37
C ILE A 15 -22.49 33.50 15.29
N GLY A 16 -22.13 33.98 14.11
CA GLY A 16 -21.84 35.38 13.83
C GLY A 16 -20.35 35.71 13.86
N ILE A 17 -20.02 36.95 14.24
CA ILE A 17 -18.64 37.45 14.31
C ILE A 17 -18.26 37.62 15.77
N ALA A 18 -17.11 37.07 16.18
CA ALA A 18 -16.65 37.15 17.55
C ALA A 18 -16.27 38.59 17.96
N ASN A 19 -16.41 38.88 19.24
CA ASN A 19 -16.01 40.16 19.83
C ASN A 19 -14.68 40.01 20.58
N ILE A 20 -13.76 40.94 20.38
CA ILE A 20 -12.52 41.10 21.15
C ILE A 20 -12.68 42.37 21.99
N ASN A 21 -12.63 42.25 23.32
CA ASN A 21 -12.84 43.37 24.26
C ASN A 21 -14.16 44.14 24.01
N GLY A 22 -15.23 43.43 23.64
CA GLY A 22 -16.54 44.03 23.36
C GLY A 22 -16.69 44.64 21.95
N ILE A 23 -15.66 44.61 21.12
CA ILE A 23 -15.68 45.13 19.75
C ILE A 23 -15.70 43.94 18.76
N PRO A 24 -16.62 43.91 17.77
CA PRO A 24 -16.64 42.85 16.77
C PRO A 24 -15.37 42.87 15.92
N ILE A 25 -14.87 41.68 15.58
CA ILE A 25 -13.72 41.56 14.68
C ILE A 25 -14.05 42.20 13.34
N SER A 26 -13.17 43.11 12.88
CA SER A 26 -13.26 43.66 11.53
C SER A 26 -12.94 42.57 10.51
N ILE A 27 -13.96 42.17 9.75
CA ILE A 27 -13.79 41.26 8.62
C ILE A 27 -12.96 41.98 7.55
N LYS A 28 -11.94 41.29 7.05
CA LYS A 28 -11.01 41.79 6.04
C LYS A 28 -11.35 41.25 4.64
N GLY A 29 -10.72 41.81 3.61
CA GLY A 29 -11.01 41.53 2.21
C GLY A 29 -11.89 42.61 1.56
N GLY A 30 -12.13 42.48 0.25
CA GLY A 30 -13.05 43.37 -0.45
C GLY A 30 -14.51 43.11 -0.07
N GLN A 31 -15.42 43.99 -0.52
CA GLN A 31 -16.87 43.91 -0.21
C GLN A 31 -17.50 42.53 -0.50
N LYS A 32 -17.04 41.84 -1.55
CA LYS A 32 -17.52 40.49 -1.89
C LYS A 32 -17.13 39.46 -0.83
N ALA A 33 -15.89 39.53 -0.33
CA ALA A 33 -15.40 38.65 0.72
C ALA A 33 -16.11 38.92 2.05
N GLU A 34 -16.26 40.20 2.44
CA GLU A 34 -17.01 40.57 3.64
C GLU A 34 -18.43 40.00 3.63
N LYS A 35 -19.16 40.15 2.51
CA LYS A 35 -20.52 39.61 2.37
C LYS A 35 -20.53 38.08 2.44
N ALA A 36 -19.58 37.40 1.78
CA ALA A 36 -19.50 35.94 1.81
C ALA A 36 -19.23 35.40 3.24
N ILE A 37 -18.37 36.07 3.99
CA ILE A 37 -18.06 35.72 5.37
C ILE A 37 -19.26 36.00 6.30
N GLN A 38 -20.00 37.08 6.07
CA GLN A 38 -21.26 37.33 6.79
C GLN A 38 -22.27 36.21 6.56
N GLU A 39 -22.42 35.73 5.33
CA GLU A 39 -23.30 34.59 5.02
C GLU A 39 -22.83 33.30 5.69
N MET A 40 -21.54 32.99 5.64
CA MET A 40 -20.96 31.84 6.34
C MET A 40 -21.13 31.92 7.86
N SER A 41 -21.08 33.13 8.43
CA SER A 41 -21.24 33.35 9.88
C SER A 41 -22.62 32.97 10.42
N LYS A 42 -23.61 32.71 9.56
CA LYS A 42 -24.91 32.15 9.98
C LYS A 42 -24.80 30.70 10.48
N TYR A 43 -23.74 29.99 10.10
CA TYR A 43 -23.53 28.57 10.37
C TYR A 43 -22.34 28.28 11.30
N GLY A 44 -21.80 29.31 11.95
CA GLY A 44 -20.69 29.21 12.89
C GLY A 44 -20.09 30.57 13.23
N LEU A 45 -19.12 30.59 14.13
CA LEU A 45 -18.52 31.82 14.65
C LEU A 45 -17.23 32.16 13.89
N ILE A 46 -17.10 33.38 13.38
CA ILE A 46 -15.85 33.90 12.81
C ILE A 46 -14.99 34.46 13.93
N THR A 47 -13.82 33.87 14.16
CA THR A 47 -12.96 34.11 15.33
C THR A 47 -11.65 34.82 15.00
N PHE A 48 -11.34 34.99 13.72
CA PHE A 48 -10.13 35.65 13.25
C PHE A 48 -10.35 36.18 11.83
N SER A 49 -9.74 37.32 11.51
CA SER A 49 -9.69 37.85 10.15
C SER A 49 -8.45 38.69 9.91
N ARG A 50 -7.75 38.46 8.80
CA ARG A 50 -6.52 39.16 8.41
C ARG A 50 -6.35 39.19 6.90
N GLU A 51 -5.72 40.23 6.36
CA GLU A 51 -5.17 40.20 5.00
C GLU A 51 -3.70 39.83 5.01
N GLN A 52 -3.28 39.06 4.01
CA GLN A 52 -1.90 38.72 3.81
C GLN A 52 -1.61 38.63 2.32
N THR A 53 -0.58 39.34 1.90
CA THR A 53 0.00 39.17 0.57
C THR A 53 0.93 37.97 0.60
N PHE A 54 0.73 37.04 -0.32
CA PHE A 54 1.61 35.90 -0.53
C PHE A 54 2.05 35.89 -1.99
N LYS A 55 3.37 35.92 -2.21
CA LYS A 55 3.98 36.18 -3.52
C LYS A 55 3.43 37.51 -4.07
N SER A 56 2.58 37.47 -5.11
CA SER A 56 2.00 38.64 -5.77
C SER A 56 0.48 38.81 -5.57
N THR A 57 -0.14 37.97 -4.74
CA THR A 57 -1.61 37.97 -4.55
C THR A 57 -1.97 38.35 -3.12
N ASN A 58 -2.94 39.26 -2.95
CA ASN A 58 -3.51 39.57 -1.64
C ASN A 58 -4.69 38.63 -1.33
N TYR A 59 -4.62 37.96 -0.18
CA TYR A 59 -5.63 37.03 0.29
C TYR A 59 -6.24 37.54 1.60
N ALA A 60 -7.54 37.32 1.78
CA ALA A 60 -8.16 37.46 3.09
C ALA A 60 -8.31 36.08 3.75
N ILE A 61 -7.89 35.99 5.00
CA ILE A 61 -7.82 34.78 5.82
C ILE A 61 -8.83 34.94 6.94
N HIS A 62 -9.68 33.94 7.12
CA HIS A 62 -10.66 33.91 8.21
C HIS A 62 -10.68 32.55 8.88
N PHE A 63 -10.90 32.53 10.19
CA PHE A 63 -11.11 31.28 10.93
C PHE A 63 -12.57 31.15 11.29
N PHE A 64 -13.12 29.99 10.94
CA PHE A 64 -14.52 29.66 11.11
C PHE A 64 -14.66 28.52 12.09
N LYS A 65 -15.35 28.77 13.20
CA LYS A 65 -15.72 27.77 14.19
C LYS A 65 -17.13 27.25 13.87
N PRO A 66 -17.25 26.11 13.18
CA PRO A 66 -18.56 25.56 12.79
C PRO A 66 -19.41 25.22 14.01
N ILE A 67 -20.74 25.29 13.84
CA ILE A 67 -21.70 24.77 14.82
C ILE A 67 -21.55 23.26 15.01
N GLU A 68 -22.03 22.76 16.15
CA GLU A 68 -21.79 21.38 16.58
C GLU A 68 -22.36 20.36 15.57
N LYS A 69 -23.52 20.65 15.00
CA LYS A 69 -24.13 19.78 13.98
C LYS A 69 -23.30 19.66 12.70
N LEU A 70 -22.67 20.75 12.24
CA LEU A 70 -21.80 20.70 11.06
C LEU A 70 -20.49 19.94 11.36
N LYS A 71 -19.92 20.13 12.56
CA LYS A 71 -18.77 19.34 13.01
C LYS A 71 -19.08 17.84 12.98
N GLN A 72 -20.22 17.44 13.53
CA GLN A 72 -20.60 16.03 13.60
C GLN A 72 -20.90 15.42 12.23
N LEU A 73 -21.60 16.13 11.36
CA LEU A 73 -21.97 15.62 10.04
C LEU A 73 -20.77 15.49 9.09
N TYR A 74 -19.84 16.44 9.13
CA TYR A 74 -18.78 16.56 8.13
C TYR A 74 -17.36 16.38 8.68
N ASN A 75 -17.25 16.05 9.97
CA ASN A 75 -15.99 15.90 10.69
C ASN A 75 -15.07 17.13 10.60
N LEU A 76 -15.67 18.32 10.68
CA LEU A 76 -14.91 19.56 10.68
C LEU A 76 -14.20 19.75 12.02
N GLY A 77 -12.97 20.24 11.98
CA GLY A 77 -12.20 20.60 13.18
C GLY A 77 -12.84 21.74 13.98
N ASP A 78 -12.20 22.07 15.11
CA ASP A 78 -12.69 23.14 15.99
C ASP A 78 -12.74 24.50 15.33
N GLU A 79 -11.76 24.79 14.48
CA GLU A 79 -11.73 25.92 13.59
C GLU A 79 -11.23 25.49 12.21
N VAL A 80 -11.89 25.98 11.17
CA VAL A 80 -11.60 25.68 9.77
C VAL A 80 -11.13 26.97 9.10
N LEU A 81 -10.12 26.85 8.23
CA LEU A 81 -9.65 27.96 7.42
C LEU A 81 -10.69 28.30 6.34
N ILE A 82 -11.06 29.58 6.25
CA ILE A 82 -11.68 30.16 5.06
C ILE A 82 -10.63 31.06 4.39
N LEU A 83 -10.29 30.72 3.14
CA LEU A 83 -9.42 31.54 2.31
C LEU A 83 -10.24 32.25 1.23
N CYS A 84 -10.07 33.56 1.13
CA CYS A 84 -10.74 34.41 0.16
C CYS A 84 -9.72 34.93 -0.86
N GLY A 85 -9.79 34.44 -2.10
CA GLY A 85 -9.00 34.91 -3.23
C GLY A 85 -9.61 36.17 -3.83
N ASN A 86 -8.80 37.17 -4.14
CA ASN A 86 -9.28 38.44 -4.71
C ASN A 86 -8.80 38.69 -6.16
N GLY A 87 -8.00 37.79 -6.74
CA GLY A 87 -7.42 37.95 -8.08
C GLY A 87 -8.24 37.26 -9.18
N ASN A 88 -8.44 37.94 -10.32
CA ASN A 88 -8.99 37.35 -11.55
C ASN A 88 -7.84 36.81 -12.42
N PHE A 89 -7.31 35.61 -12.13
CA PHE A 89 -6.30 34.99 -13.00
C PHE A 89 -6.55 33.49 -13.16
N SER A 90 -6.45 33.02 -14.40
CA SER A 90 -6.55 31.62 -14.80
C SER A 90 -5.44 30.70 -14.24
N GLU A 91 -4.39 31.27 -13.62
CA GLU A 91 -3.30 30.55 -12.93
C GLU A 91 -3.60 30.21 -11.44
N PHE A 92 -4.87 30.33 -11.02
CA PHE A 92 -5.37 30.15 -9.66
C PHE A 92 -4.86 28.91 -8.89
N LYS A 93 -4.62 27.77 -9.56
CA LYS A 93 -4.34 26.49 -8.89
C LYS A 93 -3.05 26.49 -8.06
N SER A 94 -1.91 26.88 -8.63
CA SER A 94 -0.62 26.61 -7.96
C SER A 94 -0.36 27.57 -6.79
N ARG A 95 -0.59 28.88 -6.97
CA ARG A 95 -0.28 29.87 -5.92
C ARG A 95 -1.19 29.77 -4.70
N THR A 96 -2.50 29.56 -4.91
CA THR A 96 -3.45 29.42 -3.81
C THR A 96 -3.18 28.15 -3.01
N LYS A 97 -2.80 27.04 -3.68
CA LYS A 97 -2.36 25.82 -2.99
C LYS A 97 -1.08 26.01 -2.21
N ASP A 98 -0.04 26.60 -2.83
CA ASP A 98 1.21 26.91 -2.14
C ASP A 98 0.93 27.71 -0.86
N PHE A 99 -0.02 28.65 -0.92
CA PHE A 99 -0.40 29.45 0.22
C PHE A 99 -1.18 28.67 1.28
N LEU A 100 -2.11 27.81 0.87
CA LEU A 100 -2.81 26.91 1.78
C LEU A 100 -1.84 25.95 2.48
N ASP A 101 -0.83 25.43 1.77
CA ASP A 101 0.20 24.57 2.34
C ASP A 101 1.13 25.36 3.26
N TYR A 102 1.49 26.58 2.88
CA TYR A 102 2.22 27.49 3.75
C TYR A 102 1.47 27.74 5.07
N LEU A 103 0.20 28.15 5.01
CA LEU A 103 -0.59 28.49 6.19
C LEU A 103 -0.82 27.29 7.12
N LEU A 104 -1.25 26.15 6.57
CA LEU A 104 -1.74 25.02 7.37
C LEU A 104 -0.66 23.96 7.67
N THR A 105 0.45 23.96 6.93
CA THR A 105 1.49 22.92 7.04
C THR A 105 2.85 23.49 7.45
N SER A 106 3.29 24.57 6.81
CA SER A 106 4.65 25.10 6.98
C SER A 106 4.76 26.19 8.06
N SER A 107 3.72 27.01 8.24
CA SER A 107 3.72 28.10 9.23
C SER A 107 3.58 27.54 10.64
N SER A 108 4.40 28.02 11.57
CA SER A 108 4.26 27.73 12.99
C SER A 108 3.10 28.50 13.64
N GLU A 109 2.66 29.60 13.01
CA GLU A 109 1.70 30.57 13.56
C GLU A 109 0.32 29.94 13.84
N TYR A 110 -0.17 29.04 12.97
CA TYR A 110 -1.53 28.48 13.06
C TYR A 110 -1.59 26.96 13.18
N ARG A 111 -0.43 26.29 13.33
CA ARG A 111 -0.25 24.84 13.19
C ARG A 111 -1.19 23.97 14.05
N ASN A 112 -1.52 24.41 15.26
CA ASN A 112 -2.32 23.64 16.23
C ASN A 112 -3.79 24.06 16.30
N ARG A 113 -4.17 25.12 15.58
CA ARG A 113 -5.48 25.77 15.73
C ARG A 113 -6.48 25.35 14.66
N LEU A 114 -6.01 25.13 13.44
CA LEU A 114 -6.85 24.92 12.27
C LEU A 114 -6.97 23.45 11.89
N ASP A 115 -8.14 23.08 11.37
CA ASP A 115 -8.36 21.83 10.64
C ASP A 115 -7.35 21.72 9.48
N LYS A 116 -6.58 20.64 9.50
CA LYS A 116 -5.50 20.42 8.52
C LYS A 116 -5.98 19.71 7.26
N VAL A 117 -7.17 19.09 7.31
CA VAL A 117 -7.73 18.24 6.26
C VAL A 117 -8.73 19.03 5.41
N THR A 118 -9.55 19.87 6.03
CA THR A 118 -10.62 20.63 5.35
C THR A 118 -10.37 22.13 5.37
N CYS A 119 -10.61 22.81 4.25
CA CYS A 119 -10.67 24.27 4.19
C CYS A 119 -11.73 24.76 3.20
N PHE A 120 -12.26 25.95 3.46
CA PHE A 120 -13.17 26.64 2.55
C PHE A 120 -12.40 27.62 1.67
N LEU A 121 -12.83 27.75 0.42
CA LEU A 121 -12.23 28.64 -0.56
C LEU A 121 -13.32 29.47 -1.24
N PHE A 122 -13.22 30.79 -1.11
CA PHE A 122 -14.07 31.73 -1.84
C PHE A 122 -13.26 32.41 -2.94
N ASP A 123 -13.79 32.41 -4.16
CA ASP A 123 -13.12 33.00 -5.32
C ASP A 123 -14.07 33.77 -6.24
N ASN A 124 -13.52 34.67 -7.08
CA ASN A 124 -14.28 35.41 -8.09
C ASN A 124 -14.67 34.56 -9.30
N TYR A 125 -14.04 33.41 -9.51
CA TYR A 125 -14.34 32.53 -10.64
C TYR A 125 -15.62 31.74 -10.41
N ASP A 126 -16.63 31.94 -11.25
CA ASP A 126 -17.94 31.29 -11.09
C ASP A 126 -17.89 29.76 -11.20
N ASN A 127 -17.00 29.22 -12.04
CA ASN A 127 -16.81 27.77 -12.23
C ASN A 127 -15.74 27.18 -11.30
N ILE A 128 -15.50 27.79 -10.13
CA ILE A 128 -14.49 27.34 -9.16
C ILE A 128 -14.71 25.87 -8.74
N CYS A 129 -15.95 25.41 -8.69
CA CYS A 129 -16.30 24.03 -8.39
C CYS A 129 -15.66 23.03 -9.35
N ASP A 130 -15.77 23.27 -10.65
CA ASP A 130 -15.23 22.39 -11.67
C ASP A 130 -13.71 22.42 -11.69
N LEU A 131 -13.13 23.59 -11.44
CA LEU A 131 -11.69 23.75 -11.33
C LEU A 131 -11.12 22.95 -10.16
N VAL A 132 -11.74 23.01 -8.98
CA VAL A 132 -11.33 22.22 -7.80
C VAL A 132 -11.61 20.72 -8.00
N LYS A 133 -12.68 20.34 -8.71
CA LYS A 133 -12.93 18.94 -9.07
C LYS A 133 -11.87 18.40 -10.03
N GLN A 134 -11.53 19.13 -11.08
CA GLN A 134 -10.46 18.75 -12.01
C GLN A 134 -9.12 18.67 -11.27
N ASP A 135 -8.86 19.64 -10.40
CA ASP A 135 -7.66 19.63 -9.57
C ASP A 135 -7.51 18.40 -8.69
N ARG A 136 -8.61 17.96 -8.10
CA ARG A 136 -8.67 16.75 -7.28
C ARG A 136 -8.36 15.50 -8.11
N ILE A 137 -8.78 15.46 -9.38
CA ILE A 137 -8.44 14.37 -10.30
C ILE A 137 -6.94 14.39 -10.58
N ASP A 138 -6.39 15.57 -10.86
CA ASP A 138 -4.97 15.73 -11.18
C ASP A 138 -4.05 15.51 -9.95
N ASN A 139 -4.54 15.83 -8.74
CA ASN A 139 -3.79 15.83 -7.47
C ASN A 139 -4.57 15.12 -6.36
N PRO A 140 -4.63 13.78 -6.36
CA PRO A 140 -5.48 13.01 -5.46
C PRO A 140 -5.09 13.11 -3.97
N ASP A 141 -3.88 13.58 -3.66
CA ASP A 141 -3.36 13.78 -2.30
C ASP A 141 -3.62 15.17 -1.71
N ALA A 142 -4.17 16.09 -2.51
CA ALA A 142 -4.40 17.48 -2.09
C ALA A 142 -5.40 17.59 -0.92
N ARG A 143 -5.43 18.74 -0.24
CA ARG A 143 -6.37 19.03 0.85
C ARG A 143 -7.84 18.95 0.38
N LEU A 144 -8.78 18.67 1.29
CA LEU A 144 -10.22 18.82 1.00
C LEU A 144 -10.58 20.31 0.94
N ILE A 145 -10.64 20.84 -0.28
CA ILE A 145 -11.09 22.21 -0.54
C ILE A 145 -12.59 22.17 -0.84
N VAL A 146 -13.36 22.95 -0.09
CA VAL A 146 -14.79 23.20 -0.31
C VAL A 146 -14.95 24.58 -0.94
N PRO A 147 -15.12 24.67 -2.27
CA PRO A 147 -15.13 25.95 -2.97
C PRO A 147 -16.51 26.59 -2.99
N PHE A 148 -16.53 27.91 -3.06
CA PHE A 148 -17.70 28.75 -3.32
C PHE A 148 -17.27 29.91 -4.22
N SER A 149 -18.13 30.29 -5.17
CA SER A 149 -17.92 31.56 -5.86
C SER A 149 -18.49 32.72 -5.04
N TYR A 150 -17.97 33.92 -5.24
CA TYR A 150 -18.59 35.10 -4.62
C TYR A 150 -19.99 35.39 -5.17
N SER A 151 -20.32 34.97 -6.40
CA SER A 151 -21.66 35.14 -6.98
C SER A 151 -22.70 34.28 -6.24
N GLU A 152 -22.34 33.04 -5.88
CA GLU A 152 -23.16 32.16 -5.03
C GLU A 152 -23.37 32.79 -3.66
N ALA A 153 -22.29 33.24 -3.02
CA ALA A 153 -22.36 33.87 -1.70
C ALA A 153 -23.17 35.17 -1.71
N HIS A 154 -23.11 35.95 -2.81
CA HIS A 154 -23.88 37.18 -2.94
C HIS A 154 -25.40 36.94 -2.97
N SER A 155 -25.81 35.79 -3.52
CA SER A 155 -27.22 35.36 -3.60
C SER A 155 -27.74 34.80 -2.26
N GLY A 156 -26.85 34.63 -1.27
CA GLY A 156 -27.13 34.06 0.03
C GLY A 156 -26.77 32.57 0.08
N ILE A 157 -26.08 32.14 1.14
CA ILE A 157 -25.71 30.73 1.32
C ILE A 157 -26.84 30.05 2.10
N SER A 158 -27.70 29.32 1.40
CA SER A 158 -28.78 28.53 2.04
C SER A 158 -28.23 27.27 2.71
N GLU A 159 -29.03 26.70 3.64
CA GLU A 159 -28.67 25.44 4.31
C GLU A 159 -28.49 24.29 3.32
N ASP A 160 -29.36 24.21 2.31
CA ASP A 160 -29.31 23.18 1.27
C ASP A 160 -28.08 23.35 0.37
N LEU A 161 -27.72 24.60 0.03
CA LEU A 161 -26.52 24.88 -0.76
C LEU A 161 -25.25 24.49 0.00
N LEU A 162 -25.15 24.89 1.27
CA LEU A 162 -24.00 24.56 2.12
C LEU A 162 -23.87 23.05 2.31
N GLN A 163 -24.96 22.36 2.67
CA GLN A 163 -24.95 20.92 2.87
C GLN A 163 -24.66 20.15 1.58
N GLY A 164 -25.24 20.57 0.45
CA GLY A 164 -24.98 19.99 -0.86
C GLY A 164 -23.52 20.17 -1.30
N ARG A 165 -22.94 21.36 -1.04
CA ARG A 165 -21.53 21.64 -1.31
C ARG A 165 -20.60 20.79 -0.45
N LEU A 166 -20.86 20.70 0.86
CA LEU A 166 -20.09 19.86 1.77
C LEU A 166 -20.18 18.37 1.38
N ARG A 167 -21.38 17.87 1.02
CA ARG A 167 -21.56 16.49 0.56
C ARG A 167 -20.73 16.18 -0.68
N SER A 168 -20.83 17.01 -1.72
CA SER A 168 -20.13 16.80 -2.98
C SER A 168 -18.60 16.92 -2.85
N PHE A 169 -18.10 17.80 -1.99
CA PHE A 169 -16.65 18.00 -1.86
C PHE A 169 -15.99 17.17 -0.75
N LEU A 170 -16.70 16.72 0.27
CA LEU A 170 -16.13 15.94 1.37
C LEU A 170 -16.41 14.44 1.26
N TYR A 171 -17.65 14.02 0.97
CA TYR A 171 -18.02 12.60 0.99
C TYR A 171 -17.61 11.82 -0.27
N GLU A 172 -17.51 12.49 -1.42
CA GLU A 172 -17.19 11.83 -2.70
C GLU A 172 -15.72 11.42 -2.82
N ARG A 173 -14.81 12.02 -2.06
CA ARG A 173 -13.39 11.66 -2.12
C ARG A 173 -13.13 10.46 -1.23
N ASP A 174 -12.76 9.33 -1.80
CA ASP A 174 -12.35 8.18 -1.01
C ASP A 174 -10.98 8.38 -0.35
N LEU A 175 -11.00 8.93 0.87
CA LEU A 175 -9.80 9.10 1.69
C LEU A 175 -9.19 7.77 2.11
N PHE A 176 -9.94 6.66 2.17
CA PHE A 176 -9.36 5.36 2.47
C PHE A 176 -8.47 4.86 1.33
N GLY A 177 -8.90 5.05 0.08
CA GLY A 177 -8.26 4.57 -1.14
C GLY A 177 -6.95 5.27 -1.56
N ILE A 178 -6.43 6.22 -0.78
CA ILE A 178 -5.14 6.87 -1.06
C ILE A 178 -4.02 5.80 -1.09
N ALA A 179 -3.48 5.57 -2.29
CA ALA A 179 -2.47 4.53 -2.55
C ALA A 179 -1.04 5.08 -2.61
N SER A 180 -0.88 6.39 -2.80
CA SER A 180 0.41 7.07 -2.83
C SER A 180 1.00 7.23 -1.42
N PRO A 181 2.35 7.26 -1.29
CA PRO A 181 3.00 7.56 -0.03
C PRO A 181 2.61 8.95 0.49
N LEU A 182 2.19 9.00 1.76
CA LEU A 182 1.86 10.27 2.42
C LEU A 182 3.06 11.20 2.44
N GLN A 183 2.80 12.46 2.10
CA GLN A 183 3.80 13.54 2.14
C GLN A 183 3.71 14.36 3.43
N ASN A 184 2.60 14.28 4.16
CA ASN A 184 2.32 15.05 5.37
C ASN A 184 1.74 14.17 6.49
N ASP A 185 1.66 14.74 7.69
CA ASP A 185 1.24 14.07 8.93
C ASP A 185 -0.29 13.98 9.08
N ASN A 186 -1.07 14.60 8.20
CA ASN A 186 -2.53 14.77 8.37
C ASN A 186 -3.33 13.46 8.35
N LEU A 187 -2.90 12.47 7.56
CA LEU A 187 -3.50 11.13 7.48
C LEU A 187 -2.51 10.05 7.92
N PHE A 188 -1.52 10.44 8.72
CA PHE A 188 -0.53 9.54 9.27
C PHE A 188 -0.99 9.03 10.64
N PHE A 189 -1.13 7.72 10.76
CA PHE A 189 -1.62 7.04 11.96
C PHE A 189 -0.58 6.04 12.47
N GLY A 190 -0.70 5.63 13.73
CA GLY A 190 0.19 4.65 14.36
C GLY A 190 1.16 5.28 15.36
N LYS A 191 0.95 5.04 16.65
CA LYS A 191 1.86 5.53 17.71
C LYS A 191 3.28 5.00 17.51
N ASP A 192 3.43 3.71 17.26
CA ASP A 192 4.73 3.07 17.04
C ASP A 192 5.47 3.64 15.84
N ARG A 193 4.75 4.05 14.79
CA ARG A 193 5.36 4.65 13.60
C ARG A 193 5.93 6.03 13.88
N THR A 194 5.27 6.79 14.72
CA THR A 194 5.79 8.07 15.24
C THR A 194 7.05 7.85 16.10
N ASN A 195 7.10 6.75 16.85
CA ASN A 195 8.30 6.36 17.60
C ASN A 195 9.44 6.00 16.66
N ILE A 196 9.19 5.23 15.60
CA ILE A 196 10.18 4.90 14.56
C ILE A 196 10.77 6.18 13.94
N ILE A 197 9.94 7.15 13.56
CA ILE A 197 10.43 8.43 13.02
C ILE A 197 11.34 9.14 14.04
N SER A 198 10.96 9.11 15.32
CA SER A 198 11.73 9.75 16.39
C SER A 198 13.05 9.04 16.65
N GLU A 199 13.09 7.70 16.58
CA GLU A 199 14.31 6.91 16.70
C GLU A 199 15.26 7.16 15.53
N LEU A 200 14.76 7.08 14.28
CA LEU A 200 15.57 7.36 13.09
C LEU A 200 16.11 8.79 13.08
N TYR A 201 15.31 9.75 13.54
CA TYR A 201 15.76 11.13 13.74
C TYR A 201 16.84 11.23 14.83
N GLY A 202 16.71 10.47 15.93
CA GLY A 202 17.72 10.37 16.99
C GLY A 202 19.05 9.82 16.47
N LYS A 203 19.02 8.71 15.71
CA LYS A 203 20.19 8.12 15.04
C LYS A 203 20.88 9.13 14.12
N TYR A 204 20.10 9.80 13.27
CA TYR A 204 20.60 10.90 12.44
C TYR A 204 21.32 11.97 13.27
N ARG A 205 20.75 12.40 14.41
CA ARG A 205 21.36 13.41 15.29
C ARG A 205 22.68 12.94 15.91
N GLN A 206 22.82 11.65 16.19
CA GLN A 206 24.02 11.03 16.77
C GLN A 206 25.08 10.66 15.71
N GLY A 207 24.75 10.71 14.41
CA GLY A 207 25.64 10.26 13.34
C GLY A 207 25.60 8.74 13.14
N GLU A 208 24.61 8.08 13.74
CA GLU A 208 24.34 6.66 13.56
C GLU A 208 23.48 6.41 12.33
N HIS A 209 23.45 5.16 11.87
CA HIS A 209 22.71 4.76 10.67
C HIS A 209 21.45 3.97 11.02
N GLY A 210 20.42 4.05 10.19
CA GLY A 210 19.13 3.38 10.42
C GLY A 210 18.80 2.32 9.38
N GLY A 211 18.23 1.19 9.82
CA GLY A 211 17.63 0.19 8.92
C GLY A 211 16.14 0.08 9.20
N LEU A 212 15.29 0.37 8.21
CA LEU A 212 13.83 0.30 8.34
C LEU A 212 13.26 -0.71 7.35
N PHE A 213 12.76 -1.83 7.86
CA PHE A 213 12.23 -2.91 7.02
C PHE A 213 10.76 -3.18 7.33
N GLY A 214 10.08 -3.81 6.40
CA GLY A 214 8.68 -4.19 6.62
C GLY A 214 7.99 -4.61 5.35
N LEU A 215 6.83 -5.25 5.51
CA LEU A 215 6.03 -5.82 4.43
C LEU A 215 5.71 -4.81 3.32
N ARG A 216 5.40 -5.33 2.12
CA ARG A 216 4.97 -4.50 1.01
C ARG A 216 3.69 -3.74 1.38
N ARG A 217 3.60 -2.47 1.00
CA ARG A 217 2.48 -1.56 1.32
C ARG A 217 2.23 -1.31 2.81
N ILE A 218 3.19 -1.60 3.69
CA ILE A 218 3.04 -1.32 5.13
C ILE A 218 3.09 0.19 5.45
N GLY A 219 3.72 1.02 4.60
CA GLY A 219 3.86 2.47 4.79
C GLY A 219 5.29 2.97 5.02
N LYS A 220 6.32 2.23 4.57
CA LYS A 220 7.74 2.61 4.64
C LYS A 220 8.00 4.01 4.09
N THR A 221 7.69 4.24 2.81
CA THR A 221 7.93 5.51 2.13
C THR A 221 7.23 6.70 2.81
N SER A 222 6.06 6.51 3.42
CA SER A 222 5.39 7.55 4.22
C SER A 222 6.17 7.93 5.49
N ILE A 223 6.74 6.94 6.19
CA ILE A 223 7.63 7.19 7.34
C ILE A 223 8.87 7.98 6.90
N LEU A 224 9.46 7.63 5.76
CA LEU A 224 10.65 8.30 5.22
C LEU A 224 10.39 9.74 4.80
N ASN A 225 9.24 10.02 4.16
CA ASN A 225 8.84 11.38 3.83
C ASN A 225 8.73 12.25 5.09
N LEU A 226 8.12 11.71 6.16
CA LEU A 226 8.00 12.44 7.43
C LEU A 226 9.34 12.60 8.15
N LEU A 227 10.21 11.60 8.11
CA LEU A 227 11.59 11.71 8.62
C LEU A 227 12.35 12.82 7.88
N ARG A 228 12.30 12.81 6.55
CA ARG A 228 12.94 13.84 5.70
C ARG A 228 12.46 15.24 6.10
N ARG A 229 11.15 15.43 6.17
CA ARG A 229 10.54 16.72 6.56
C ARG A 229 10.94 17.15 7.96
N ARG A 230 10.99 16.23 8.92
CA ARG A 230 11.43 16.52 10.29
C ARG A 230 12.88 16.99 10.35
N VAL A 231 13.76 16.38 9.56
CA VAL A 231 15.17 16.82 9.43
C VAL A 231 15.25 18.21 8.81
N GLU A 232 14.55 18.43 7.69
CA GLU A 232 14.54 19.72 6.98
C GLU A 232 13.98 20.86 7.86
N GLN A 233 12.87 20.62 8.56
CA GLN A 233 12.27 21.58 9.51
C GLN A 233 13.17 21.91 10.70
N SER A 234 14.11 21.03 11.03
CA SER A 234 15.12 21.26 12.06
C SER A 234 16.37 21.98 11.52
N GLY A 235 16.34 22.44 10.27
CA GLY A 235 17.49 23.05 9.58
C GLY A 235 18.59 22.04 9.23
N GLY A 236 18.24 20.77 9.06
CA GLY A 236 19.14 19.70 8.61
C GLY A 236 19.08 19.45 7.10
N VAL A 237 20.02 18.63 6.61
CA VAL A 237 20.11 18.24 5.20
C VAL A 237 19.65 16.80 5.06
N ALA A 238 18.71 16.52 4.15
CA ALA A 238 18.22 15.18 3.87
C ALA A 238 17.94 14.99 2.39
N VAL A 239 18.42 13.90 1.79
CA VAL A 239 18.18 13.56 0.37
C VAL A 239 17.63 12.14 0.28
N TYR A 240 16.63 11.97 -0.59
CA TYR A 240 15.89 10.73 -0.75
C TYR A 240 16.24 10.10 -2.10
N PHE A 241 16.56 8.82 -2.09
CA PHE A 241 16.92 8.02 -3.24
C PHE A 241 15.99 6.81 -3.32
N ASP A 242 15.17 6.76 -4.37
CA ASP A 242 14.48 5.53 -4.76
C ASP A 242 15.45 4.66 -5.57
N CYS A 243 15.94 3.57 -4.98
CA CYS A 243 16.95 2.73 -5.61
C CYS A 243 16.45 2.05 -6.90
N THR A 244 15.14 2.01 -7.16
CA THR A 244 14.58 1.56 -8.46
C THR A 244 15.01 2.46 -9.63
N LYS A 245 15.34 3.73 -9.38
CA LYS A 245 15.86 4.65 -10.42
C LYS A 245 17.32 4.38 -10.76
N TYR A 246 18.09 3.79 -9.83
CA TYR A 246 19.56 3.80 -9.89
C TYR A 246 20.19 2.42 -10.07
N HIS A 247 19.43 1.32 -10.04
CA HIS A 247 20.01 -0.03 -10.14
C HIS A 247 20.75 -0.31 -11.46
N HIS A 248 20.53 0.49 -12.52
CA HIS A 248 21.29 0.38 -13.77
C HIS A 248 22.67 1.06 -13.72
N LEU A 249 22.92 1.93 -12.74
CA LEU A 249 24.20 2.59 -12.55
C LEU A 249 25.19 1.64 -11.87
N ARG A 250 26.46 1.73 -12.26
CA ARG A 250 27.57 1.14 -11.49
C ARG A 250 27.79 1.91 -10.20
N TRP A 251 28.35 1.25 -9.18
CA TRP A 251 28.57 1.83 -7.84
C TRP A 251 29.23 3.22 -7.86
N ASN A 252 30.28 3.39 -8.68
CA ASN A 252 31.06 4.62 -8.79
C ASN A 252 30.25 5.75 -9.46
N SER A 253 29.47 5.42 -10.49
CA SER A 253 28.54 6.37 -11.12
C SER A 253 27.40 6.76 -10.17
N PHE A 254 26.94 5.83 -9.33
CA PHE A 254 25.91 6.13 -8.34
C PHE A 254 26.43 7.05 -7.23
N LEU A 255 27.68 6.89 -6.77
CA LEU A 255 28.32 7.86 -5.86
C LEU A 255 28.35 9.27 -6.44
N HIS A 256 28.65 9.40 -7.74
CA HIS A 256 28.60 10.70 -8.42
C HIS A 256 27.18 11.26 -8.48
N GLN A 257 26.20 10.40 -8.79
CA GLN A 257 24.80 10.79 -8.84
C GLN A 257 24.28 11.27 -7.48
N ILE A 258 24.72 10.66 -6.36
CA ILE A 258 24.37 11.12 -5.02
C ILE A 258 24.83 12.57 -4.80
N VAL A 259 26.06 12.90 -5.18
CA VAL A 259 26.59 14.28 -5.05
C VAL A 259 25.78 15.26 -5.88
N ARG A 260 25.46 14.90 -7.13
CA ARG A 260 24.63 15.72 -8.03
C ARG A 260 23.23 15.95 -7.46
N GLU A 261 22.56 14.92 -6.96
CA GLU A 261 21.21 15.06 -6.39
C GLU A 261 21.20 15.94 -5.13
N ILE A 262 22.27 15.92 -4.31
CA ILE A 262 22.44 16.86 -3.19
C ILE A 262 22.62 18.29 -3.72
N GLN A 263 23.49 18.49 -4.71
CA GLN A 263 23.76 19.79 -5.33
C GLN A 263 22.51 20.39 -5.97
N ASP A 264 21.78 19.61 -6.76
CA ASP A 264 20.56 20.02 -7.46
C ASP A 264 19.47 20.41 -6.47
N LYS A 265 19.23 19.57 -5.45
CA LYS A 265 18.19 19.80 -4.44
C LYS A 265 18.41 21.07 -3.63
N TYR A 266 19.66 21.38 -3.29
CA TYR A 266 20.02 22.54 -2.47
C TYR A 266 20.60 23.69 -3.31
N SER A 267 20.45 23.64 -4.64
CA SER A 267 20.98 24.66 -5.54
C SER A 267 20.44 26.06 -5.21
N TYR A 268 21.27 27.08 -5.41
CA TYR A 268 20.86 28.47 -5.19
C TYR A 268 19.67 28.85 -6.09
N ASP A 269 18.59 29.35 -5.50
CA ASP A 269 17.46 29.95 -6.22
C ASP A 269 17.24 31.38 -5.70
N ALA A 270 17.34 32.36 -6.60
CA ALA A 270 17.12 33.76 -6.27
C ALA A 270 15.68 34.06 -5.85
N ASN A 271 14.73 33.19 -6.19
CA ASN A 271 13.30 33.36 -5.89
C ASN A 271 12.86 32.70 -4.57
N ASP A 272 13.77 32.01 -3.87
CA ASP A 272 13.46 31.22 -2.66
C ASP A 272 14.46 31.50 -1.52
N VAL A 273 14.51 32.77 -1.10
CA VAL A 273 15.50 33.30 -0.15
C VAL A 273 15.36 32.73 1.27
N ASP A 274 14.16 32.29 1.64
CA ASP A 274 13.85 31.78 2.99
C ASP A 274 14.24 30.30 3.16
N SER A 275 14.56 29.61 2.06
CA SER A 275 14.90 28.20 2.07
C SER A 275 16.38 27.95 2.37
N PHE A 276 16.66 26.82 3.02
CA PHE A 276 18.04 26.39 3.25
C PHE A 276 18.67 25.94 1.91
N ARG A 277 19.70 26.65 1.43
CA ARG A 277 20.34 26.47 0.11
C ARG A 277 21.86 26.60 0.16
N LEU A 278 22.52 26.13 -0.89
CA LEU A 278 23.93 26.33 -1.18
C LEU A 278 24.21 27.80 -1.52
N PRO A 279 25.40 28.33 -1.19
CA PRO A 279 25.82 29.66 -1.61
C PRO A 279 25.85 29.80 -3.13
N LYS A 280 25.49 30.98 -3.66
CA LYS A 280 25.59 31.29 -5.10
C LYS A 280 26.99 31.05 -5.69
N SER A 281 28.03 31.19 -4.87
CA SER A 281 29.43 30.98 -5.25
C SER A 281 29.89 29.53 -5.17
N PHE A 282 29.03 28.61 -4.73
CA PHE A 282 29.38 27.20 -4.61
C PHE A 282 29.53 26.56 -5.98
N PHE A 283 30.66 25.88 -6.21
CA PHE A 283 30.95 25.18 -7.45
C PHE A 283 31.74 23.91 -7.13
N MET A 284 31.48 22.85 -7.89
CA MET A 284 32.17 21.56 -7.78
C MET A 284 32.65 21.11 -9.15
N ASP A 285 33.76 20.37 -9.18
CA ASP A 285 34.26 19.77 -10.41
C ASP A 285 33.42 18.54 -10.79
N GLU A 286 32.60 18.67 -11.84
CA GLU A 286 31.69 17.65 -12.35
C GLU A 286 32.35 16.69 -13.36
N ALA A 287 33.66 16.77 -13.57
CA ALA A 287 34.36 15.94 -14.54
C ALA A 287 34.20 14.45 -14.22
N ALA A 288 33.60 13.70 -15.14
CA ALA A 288 33.30 12.27 -14.97
C ALA A 288 34.53 11.42 -14.64
N VAL A 289 35.73 11.85 -15.08
CA VAL A 289 37.01 11.18 -14.79
C VAL A 289 37.33 11.07 -13.29
N ARG A 290 36.77 11.98 -12.46
CA ARG A 290 36.92 11.94 -10.99
C ARG A 290 36.27 10.71 -10.36
N TYR A 291 35.23 10.18 -11.00
CA TYR A 291 34.47 9.01 -10.57
C TYR A 291 34.80 7.75 -11.37
N ALA A 292 35.95 7.71 -12.04
CA ALA A 292 36.53 6.43 -12.46
C ALA A 292 36.77 5.54 -11.22
N GLU A 293 36.56 4.23 -11.35
CA GLU A 293 36.53 3.28 -10.20
C GLU A 293 37.66 3.48 -9.17
N PRO A 294 38.95 3.64 -9.54
CA PRO A 294 40.03 3.78 -8.55
C PRO A 294 40.00 5.09 -7.76
N LYS A 295 39.34 6.13 -8.29
CA LYS A 295 39.31 7.49 -7.71
C LYS A 295 37.97 7.81 -7.04
N ALA A 296 36.92 7.06 -7.37
CA ALA A 296 35.56 7.37 -6.96
C ALA A 296 35.37 7.51 -5.43
N PRO A 297 35.92 6.64 -4.55
CA PRO A 297 35.73 6.79 -3.11
C PRO A 297 36.35 8.09 -2.57
N ILE A 298 37.56 8.42 -3.04
CA ILE A 298 38.30 9.62 -2.62
C ILE A 298 37.60 10.89 -3.12
N SER A 299 37.16 10.88 -4.39
CA SER A 299 36.40 11.99 -4.96
C SER A 299 35.09 12.21 -4.21
N PHE A 300 34.37 11.13 -3.90
CA PHE A 300 33.12 11.19 -3.15
C PHE A 300 33.31 11.76 -1.75
N GLU A 301 34.33 11.32 -1.00
CA GLU A 301 34.63 11.88 0.32
C GLU A 301 34.94 13.39 0.26
N LYS A 302 35.79 13.80 -0.69
CA LYS A 302 36.13 15.22 -0.90
C LYS A 302 34.89 16.06 -1.21
N ASP A 303 33.98 15.52 -2.01
CA ASP A 303 32.78 16.20 -2.46
C ASP A 303 31.74 16.32 -1.33
N ILE A 304 31.56 15.27 -0.53
CA ILE A 304 30.73 15.30 0.67
C ILE A 304 31.25 16.30 1.70
N LYS A 305 32.57 16.40 1.92
CA LYS A 305 33.16 17.40 2.82
C LYS A 305 32.92 18.84 2.36
N GLN A 306 33.01 19.09 1.05
CA GLN A 306 32.69 20.39 0.47
C GLN A 306 31.21 20.74 0.64
N LEU A 307 30.31 19.80 0.33
CA LEU A 307 28.87 19.97 0.52
C LEU A 307 28.51 20.22 1.99
N TYR A 308 29.06 19.43 2.91
CA TYR A 308 28.87 19.60 4.35
C TYR A 308 29.24 21.02 4.81
N THR A 309 30.40 21.52 4.37
CA THR A 309 30.89 22.86 4.73
C THR A 309 29.99 23.94 4.14
N ALA A 310 29.61 23.81 2.87
CA ALA A 310 28.73 24.77 2.18
C ALA A 310 27.29 24.77 2.75
N LEU A 311 26.83 23.63 3.26
CA LEU A 311 25.55 23.46 3.94
C LEU A 311 25.68 23.71 5.44
N SER A 312 26.45 24.73 5.83
CA SER A 312 26.56 25.22 7.22
C SER A 312 26.92 24.14 8.24
N SER A 313 27.78 23.19 7.86
CA SER A 313 28.22 22.08 8.71
C SER A 313 27.07 21.24 9.28
N LYS A 314 25.98 21.13 8.51
CA LYS A 314 24.86 20.25 8.84
C LYS A 314 25.09 18.87 8.27
N ARG A 315 24.96 17.84 9.12
CA ARG A 315 25.05 16.43 8.70
C ARG A 315 24.05 16.14 7.59
N ILE A 316 24.52 15.44 6.57
CA ILE A 316 23.73 15.03 5.39
C ILE A 316 23.11 13.66 5.66
N LEU A 317 21.77 13.59 5.70
CA LEU A 317 21.03 12.33 5.75
C LEU A 317 20.79 11.80 4.33
N LEU A 318 21.27 10.60 4.04
CA LEU A 318 20.99 9.87 2.80
C LEU A 318 19.94 8.79 3.06
N ILE A 319 18.77 8.87 2.42
CA ILE A 319 17.70 7.89 2.57
C ILE A 319 17.66 7.04 1.31
N PHE A 320 17.91 5.72 1.44
CA PHE A 320 17.87 4.77 0.34
C PHE A 320 16.65 3.84 0.48
N ASP A 321 15.59 4.10 -0.27
CA ASP A 321 14.37 3.26 -0.32
C ASP A 321 14.43 2.21 -1.42
N GLU A 322 13.72 1.10 -1.21
CA GLU A 322 13.79 -0.11 -2.04
C GLU A 322 15.24 -0.61 -2.20
N ILE A 323 15.96 -0.73 -1.09
CA ILE A 323 17.41 -1.07 -1.07
C ILE A 323 17.73 -2.40 -1.75
N GLU A 324 16.75 -3.31 -1.83
CA GLU A 324 16.85 -4.56 -2.58
C GLU A 324 17.29 -4.35 -4.02
N GLN A 325 17.00 -3.20 -4.63
CA GLN A 325 17.32 -2.89 -6.02
C GLN A 325 18.82 -2.70 -6.26
N ILE A 326 19.60 -2.34 -5.25
CA ILE A 326 21.07 -2.16 -5.34
C ILE A 326 21.82 -3.06 -4.35
N SER A 327 21.19 -4.13 -3.87
CA SER A 327 21.79 -5.06 -2.92
C SER A 327 22.24 -6.37 -3.56
N SER A 328 23.23 -7.02 -2.96
CA SER A 328 23.65 -8.37 -3.32
C SER A 328 22.50 -9.36 -3.17
N SER A 329 22.47 -10.38 -4.03
CA SER A 329 21.45 -11.45 -4.08
C SER A 329 20.02 -11.02 -4.46
N THR A 330 19.59 -9.80 -4.14
CA THR A 330 18.20 -9.35 -4.36
C THR A 330 18.03 -8.45 -5.58
N SER A 331 19.08 -7.72 -6.00
CA SER A 331 18.96 -6.77 -7.11
C SER A 331 18.55 -7.45 -8.42
N PRO A 332 17.74 -6.79 -9.27
CA PRO A 332 17.50 -7.26 -10.64
C PRO A 332 18.74 -7.11 -11.54
N SER A 333 19.64 -6.18 -11.22
CA SER A 333 20.85 -5.91 -12.01
C SER A 333 21.99 -6.85 -11.63
N VAL A 334 22.56 -7.55 -12.60
CA VAL A 334 23.62 -8.56 -12.38
C VAL A 334 24.83 -8.01 -11.64
N HIS A 335 25.26 -6.78 -11.95
CA HIS A 335 26.44 -6.16 -11.33
C HIS A 335 26.25 -5.81 -9.84
N TRP A 336 25.01 -5.56 -9.39
CA TRP A 336 24.67 -5.41 -7.97
C TRP A 336 24.38 -6.76 -7.30
N LYS A 337 23.64 -7.64 -7.99
CA LYS A 337 23.19 -8.94 -7.47
C LYS A 337 24.34 -9.90 -7.20
N SER A 338 25.22 -10.06 -8.18
CA SER A 338 26.30 -11.05 -8.18
C SER A 338 27.68 -10.42 -8.38
N GLY A 339 27.75 -9.17 -8.82
CA GLY A 339 29.00 -8.41 -8.92
C GLY A 339 29.39 -7.74 -7.61
N ASN A 340 30.48 -6.96 -7.64
CA ASN A 340 31.04 -6.30 -6.45
C ASN A 340 30.52 -4.86 -6.25
N ASP A 341 29.55 -4.40 -7.04
CA ASP A 341 29.06 -3.01 -6.94
C ASP A 341 28.47 -2.73 -5.55
N SER A 342 27.66 -3.66 -5.01
CA SER A 342 27.12 -3.56 -3.64
C SER A 342 28.24 -3.41 -2.61
N LEU A 343 29.30 -4.22 -2.73
CA LEU A 343 30.45 -4.20 -1.84
C LEU A 343 31.19 -2.87 -1.90
N PHE A 344 31.58 -2.42 -3.10
CA PHE A 344 32.37 -1.19 -3.28
C PHE A 344 31.58 0.07 -2.91
N PHE A 345 30.27 0.08 -3.17
CA PHE A 345 29.38 1.15 -2.74
C PHE A 345 29.38 1.29 -1.22
N TRP A 346 29.11 0.21 -0.49
CA TRP A 346 29.06 0.24 0.96
C TRP A 346 30.42 0.48 1.62
N GLN A 347 31.51 -0.02 1.04
CA GLN A 347 32.87 0.32 1.49
C GLN A 347 33.13 1.82 1.41
N SER A 348 32.70 2.47 0.33
CA SER A 348 32.86 3.91 0.13
C SER A 348 32.08 4.73 1.16
N LEU A 349 30.80 4.38 1.40
CA LEU A 349 29.99 5.08 2.40
C LEU A 349 30.49 4.84 3.83
N ARG A 350 30.82 3.59 4.17
CA ARG A 350 31.29 3.23 5.52
C ARG A 350 32.61 3.92 5.86
N ALA A 351 33.54 4.01 4.91
CA ALA A 351 34.82 4.68 5.12
C ALA A 351 34.63 6.15 5.56
N ILE A 352 33.70 6.88 4.92
CA ILE A 352 33.38 8.26 5.28
C ILE A 352 32.75 8.33 6.67
N ALA A 353 31.73 7.50 6.92
CA ALA A 353 31.01 7.51 8.19
C ALA A 353 31.89 7.15 9.40
N GLN A 354 32.87 6.27 9.22
CA GLN A 354 33.84 5.91 10.26
C GLN A 354 34.91 6.97 10.48
N THR A 355 35.30 7.69 9.42
CA THR A 355 36.32 8.73 9.51
C THR A 355 35.77 10.00 10.17
N ASP A 356 34.54 10.38 9.82
CA ASP A 356 33.85 11.53 10.42
C ASP A 356 32.33 11.33 10.44
N SER A 357 31.80 10.99 11.62
CA SER A 357 30.37 10.76 11.85
C SER A 357 29.53 12.03 11.78
N ASN A 358 30.12 13.22 11.61
CA ASN A 358 29.39 14.46 11.39
C ASN A 358 29.01 14.69 9.93
N LEU A 359 29.71 14.05 8.98
CA LEU A 359 29.49 14.30 7.55
C LEU A 359 28.17 13.72 7.07
N ILE A 360 27.99 12.41 7.26
CA ILE A 360 26.85 11.67 6.72
C ILE A 360 26.21 10.76 7.77
N SER A 361 24.92 10.56 7.59
CA SER A 361 24.16 9.46 8.16
C SER A 361 23.34 8.87 7.02
N PHE A 362 23.05 7.57 7.06
CA PHE A 362 22.17 6.98 6.07
C PHE A 362 21.09 6.10 6.71
N VAL A 363 19.95 6.02 6.01
CA VAL A 363 18.85 5.12 6.33
C VAL A 363 18.63 4.21 5.13
N VAL A 364 18.65 2.90 5.36
CA VAL A 364 18.29 1.89 4.35
C VAL A 364 16.91 1.33 4.63
N THR A 365 16.15 1.09 3.57
CA THR A 365 14.76 0.61 3.69
C THR A 365 14.39 -0.26 2.52
N GLY A 366 13.61 -1.29 2.81
CA GLY A 366 13.21 -2.29 1.84
C GLY A 366 12.23 -3.30 2.41
N VAL A 367 11.77 -4.22 1.58
CA VAL A 367 11.01 -5.37 2.09
C VAL A 367 11.95 -6.44 2.64
N ASN A 368 13.18 -6.53 2.14
CA ASN A 368 14.12 -7.60 2.45
C ASN A 368 15.39 -7.08 3.19
N PRO A 369 15.60 -7.47 4.46
CA PRO A 369 16.77 -7.07 5.25
C PRO A 369 18.08 -7.82 4.96
N LYS A 370 18.14 -8.75 4.01
CA LYS A 370 19.37 -9.52 3.71
C LYS A 370 20.63 -8.67 3.54
N CYS A 371 20.50 -7.47 2.97
CA CYS A 371 21.63 -6.55 2.82
C CYS A 371 22.35 -6.19 4.13
N VAL A 372 21.70 -6.30 5.28
CA VAL A 372 22.28 -6.05 6.61
C VAL A 372 22.46 -7.33 7.44
N GLU A 373 21.87 -8.44 7.01
CA GLU A 373 21.91 -9.75 7.70
C GLU A 373 23.03 -10.66 7.16
N ASP A 374 23.35 -10.55 5.87
CA ASP A 374 24.40 -11.35 5.27
C ASP A 374 25.78 -10.85 5.72
N SER A 375 26.56 -11.70 6.38
CA SER A 375 27.90 -11.34 6.86
C SER A 375 28.92 -11.12 5.74
N LYS A 376 28.64 -11.60 4.51
CA LYS A 376 29.56 -11.54 3.38
C LYS A 376 28.89 -11.15 2.07
N ILE A 377 29.63 -10.41 1.24
CA ILE A 377 29.30 -10.14 -0.16
C ILE A 377 30.44 -10.69 -1.02
N ASN A 378 30.15 -11.65 -1.90
CA ASN A 378 31.13 -12.32 -2.77
C ASN A 378 32.40 -12.79 -2.04
N GLY A 379 32.23 -13.37 -0.84
CA GLY A 379 33.32 -13.90 -0.02
C GLY A 379 34.04 -12.88 0.87
N ASN A 380 33.82 -11.58 0.67
CA ASN A 380 34.37 -10.49 1.47
C ASN A 380 33.41 -10.06 2.57
N ASP A 381 33.91 -9.45 3.64
CA ASP A 381 33.06 -8.96 4.73
C ASP A 381 32.08 -7.88 4.23
N ASN A 382 30.82 -8.01 4.61
CA ASN A 382 29.79 -7.03 4.27
C ASN A 382 30.01 -5.74 5.10
N PRO A 383 30.22 -4.57 4.45
CA PRO A 383 30.51 -3.33 5.17
C PRO A 383 29.35 -2.82 6.02
N ILE A 384 28.11 -3.27 5.82
CA ILE A 384 26.97 -2.81 6.62
C ILE A 384 26.38 -3.90 7.53
N PHE A 385 26.99 -5.09 7.56
CA PHE A 385 26.62 -6.15 8.50
C PHE A 385 26.87 -5.72 9.94
N ASN A 386 25.86 -5.87 10.81
CA ASN A 386 25.85 -5.43 12.21
C ASN A 386 26.11 -3.94 12.48
N VAL A 387 26.35 -3.12 11.44
CA VAL A 387 26.40 -1.66 11.55
C VAL A 387 24.98 -1.09 11.68
N LEU A 388 24.01 -1.77 11.06
CA LEU A 388 22.59 -1.43 11.06
C LEU A 388 21.82 -2.55 11.73
N THR A 389 21.06 -2.23 12.77
CA THR A 389 20.05 -3.16 13.29
C THR A 389 18.77 -2.99 12.48
N PRO A 390 18.23 -4.06 11.85
CA PRO A 390 16.98 -3.97 11.12
C PRO A 390 15.83 -3.67 12.10
N GLN A 391 15.17 -2.54 11.92
CA GLN A 391 13.95 -2.18 12.63
C GLN A 391 12.75 -2.51 11.76
N TYR A 392 11.87 -3.40 12.22
CA TYR A 392 10.66 -3.76 11.48
C TYR A 392 9.47 -2.88 11.85
N ILE A 393 8.73 -2.42 10.84
CA ILE A 393 7.49 -1.66 11.06
C ILE A 393 6.42 -2.57 11.65
N SER A 394 5.85 -2.16 12.79
CA SER A 394 4.71 -2.85 13.40
C SER A 394 3.40 -2.65 12.63
N LEU A 395 2.52 -3.65 12.78
CA LEU A 395 1.11 -3.54 12.41
C LEU A 395 0.37 -2.71 13.47
N PHE A 396 -0.70 -2.04 13.07
CA PHE A 396 -1.56 -1.30 13.99
C PHE A 396 -2.16 -2.21 15.05
N ASP A 397 -2.31 -1.66 16.25
CA ASP A 397 -3.15 -2.26 17.27
C ASP A 397 -4.61 -1.81 17.12
N TYR A 398 -5.45 -2.23 18.06
CA TYR A 398 -6.86 -1.83 18.09
C TYR A 398 -7.04 -0.31 18.12
N SER A 399 -6.27 0.40 18.94
CA SER A 399 -6.39 1.84 19.13
C SER A 399 -6.01 2.61 17.86
N ASP A 400 -4.96 2.16 17.18
CA ASP A 400 -4.50 2.71 15.91
C ASP A 400 -5.53 2.47 14.79
N VAL A 401 -6.07 1.25 14.68
CA VAL A 401 -7.13 0.92 13.70
C VAL A 401 -8.39 1.74 13.96
N LYS A 402 -8.84 1.82 15.22
CA LYS A 402 -10.01 2.61 15.61
C LYS A 402 -9.83 4.08 15.25
N THR A 403 -8.67 4.65 15.59
CA THR A 403 -8.36 6.06 15.28
C THR A 403 -8.40 6.29 13.78
N MET A 404 -7.62 5.52 13.00
CA MET A 404 -7.58 5.66 11.54
C MET A 404 -8.95 5.50 10.87
N VAL A 405 -9.67 4.41 11.19
CA VAL A 405 -10.94 4.08 10.52
C VAL A 405 -12.04 5.03 10.94
N SER A 406 -12.09 5.44 12.21
CA SER A 406 -13.07 6.41 12.67
C SER A 406 -12.81 7.80 12.10
N ASP A 407 -11.56 8.27 12.11
CA ASP A 407 -11.22 9.60 11.64
C ASP A 407 -11.46 9.74 10.13
N ILE A 408 -10.95 8.80 9.33
CA ILE A 408 -11.21 8.79 7.89
C ILE A 408 -12.70 8.58 7.61
N GLY A 409 -13.33 7.62 8.30
CA GLY A 409 -14.75 7.30 8.13
C GLY A 409 -15.65 8.51 8.34
N ARG A 410 -15.44 9.28 9.41
CA ARG A 410 -16.26 10.47 9.71
C ARG A 410 -16.16 11.54 8.61
N HIS A 411 -14.97 11.79 8.04
CA HIS A 411 -14.82 12.71 6.90
C HIS A 411 -15.63 12.27 5.68
N LEU A 412 -15.82 10.96 5.52
CA LEU A 412 -16.61 10.38 4.44
C LEU A 412 -18.10 10.29 4.79
N GLY A 413 -18.53 10.61 6.02
CA GLY A 413 -19.89 10.36 6.47
C GLY A 413 -20.17 8.87 6.67
N LEU A 414 -19.18 8.10 7.13
CA LEU A 414 -19.30 6.72 7.59
C LEU A 414 -19.10 6.66 9.10
N HIS A 415 -20.02 5.99 9.80
CA HIS A 415 -19.90 5.69 11.22
C HIS A 415 -19.82 4.18 11.43
N PHE A 416 -18.70 3.72 11.97
CA PHE A 416 -18.48 2.30 12.24
C PHE A 416 -18.88 1.98 13.69
N ASP A 417 -19.61 0.87 13.87
CA ASP A 417 -19.86 0.33 15.21
C ASP A 417 -18.56 -0.13 15.87
N GLU A 418 -18.49 -0.06 17.21
CA GLU A 418 -17.28 -0.39 17.99
C GLU A 418 -16.75 -1.81 17.68
N GLU A 419 -17.65 -2.77 17.49
CA GLU A 419 -17.33 -4.16 17.16
C GLU A 419 -16.61 -4.32 15.81
N ILE A 420 -16.77 -3.36 14.89
CA ILE A 420 -16.11 -3.40 13.59
C ILE A 420 -14.60 -3.22 13.74
N TYR A 421 -14.15 -2.36 14.65
CA TYR A 421 -12.71 -2.13 14.82
C TYR A 421 -11.99 -3.41 15.26
N THR A 422 -12.57 -4.17 16.20
CA THR A 422 -12.05 -5.48 16.59
C THR A 422 -12.03 -6.43 15.41
N LYS A 423 -13.12 -6.48 14.64
CA LYS A 423 -13.21 -7.38 13.49
C LYS A 423 -12.21 -7.05 12.38
N LEU A 424 -11.97 -5.77 12.11
CA LEU A 424 -10.94 -5.32 11.15
C LEU A 424 -9.53 -5.70 11.64
N VAL A 425 -9.26 -5.62 12.94
CA VAL A 425 -8.00 -6.08 13.52
C VAL A 425 -7.86 -7.59 13.39
N ASP A 426 -8.89 -8.37 13.68
CA ASP A 426 -8.83 -9.84 13.56
C ASP A 426 -8.63 -10.28 12.09
N ASP A 427 -9.43 -9.71 11.19
CA ASP A 427 -9.42 -10.10 9.78
C ASP A 427 -8.09 -9.68 9.10
N TYR A 428 -7.64 -8.43 9.31
CA TYR A 428 -6.51 -7.82 8.60
C TYR A 428 -5.25 -7.62 9.44
N GLY A 429 -5.23 -8.11 10.69
CA GLY A 429 -4.12 -8.08 11.66
C GLY A 429 -3.58 -6.70 12.02
N GLY A 430 -4.30 -5.63 11.68
CA GLY A 430 -3.84 -4.24 11.80
C GLY A 430 -2.95 -3.76 10.63
N HIS A 431 -2.93 -4.46 9.50
CA HIS A 431 -2.21 -3.98 8.32
C HIS A 431 -2.92 -2.73 7.75
N PRO A 432 -2.29 -1.54 7.70
CA PRO A 432 -3.03 -0.31 7.39
C PRO A 432 -3.56 -0.27 5.96
N PHE A 433 -2.76 -0.73 4.99
CA PHE A 433 -3.21 -0.79 3.60
C PHE A 433 -4.42 -1.72 3.42
N LEU A 434 -4.36 -2.98 3.88
CA LEU A 434 -5.49 -3.92 3.81
C LEU A 434 -6.74 -3.35 4.49
N THR A 435 -6.59 -2.81 5.70
CA THR A 435 -7.71 -2.21 6.46
C THR A 435 -8.34 -1.05 5.69
N ARG A 436 -7.52 -0.16 5.12
CA ARG A 436 -7.98 0.96 4.30
C ARG A 436 -8.67 0.50 3.03
N GLN A 437 -8.13 -0.48 2.31
CA GLN A 437 -8.75 -1.01 1.09
C GLN A 437 -10.14 -1.57 1.34
N VAL A 438 -10.33 -2.25 2.47
CA VAL A 438 -11.64 -2.78 2.85
C VAL A 438 -12.60 -1.66 3.22
N CYS A 439 -12.14 -0.64 3.95
CA CYS A 439 -12.96 0.53 4.27
C CYS A 439 -13.31 1.37 3.03
N SER A 440 -12.38 1.48 2.07
CA SER A 440 -12.58 2.08 0.75
C SER A 440 -13.68 1.35 -0.02
N LYS A 441 -13.66 0.01 0.03
CA LYS A 441 -14.69 -0.80 -0.61
C LYS A 441 -16.05 -0.66 0.06
N ILE A 442 -16.11 -0.63 1.39
CA ILE A 442 -17.32 -0.31 2.16
C ILE A 442 -17.86 1.07 1.75
N ASN A 443 -16.98 2.07 1.61
CA ASN A 443 -17.37 3.41 1.18
C ASN A 443 -17.97 3.41 -0.23
N SER A 444 -17.31 2.72 -1.17
CA SER A 444 -17.75 2.59 -2.56
C SER A 444 -19.11 1.88 -2.67
N ASP A 445 -19.31 0.82 -1.89
CA ASP A 445 -20.57 0.10 -1.85
C ASP A 445 -21.71 0.98 -1.30
N ALA A 446 -21.43 1.80 -0.27
CA ALA A 446 -22.38 2.74 0.27
C ALA A 446 -22.75 3.86 -0.72
N LEU A 447 -21.78 4.35 -1.51
CA LEU A 447 -22.01 5.31 -2.60
C LEU A 447 -22.86 4.71 -3.71
N ASN A 448 -22.51 3.52 -4.21
CA ASN A 448 -23.20 2.84 -5.30
C ASN A 448 -24.65 2.48 -4.95
N ALA A 449 -24.91 2.18 -3.68
CA ALA A 449 -26.26 1.92 -3.20
C ALA A 449 -27.08 3.21 -2.93
N GLY A 450 -26.52 4.40 -3.15
CA GLY A 450 -27.21 5.68 -2.90
C GLY A 450 -27.59 5.89 -1.42
N THR A 451 -26.81 5.33 -0.50
CA THR A 451 -27.14 5.37 0.94
C THR A 451 -27.13 6.80 1.47
N VAL A 452 -28.08 7.12 2.34
CA VAL A 452 -28.13 8.42 3.04
C VAL A 452 -26.98 8.48 4.03
N ARG A 453 -26.19 9.56 3.96
CA ARG A 453 -25.08 9.83 4.88
C ARG A 453 -25.51 10.79 6.01
N PRO A 454 -25.01 10.62 7.24
CA PRO A 454 -23.99 9.64 7.61
C PRO A 454 -24.52 8.19 7.66
N PHE A 455 -23.77 7.26 7.08
CA PHE A 455 -24.14 5.85 6.95
C PHE A 455 -23.49 5.02 8.05
N LYS A 456 -24.29 4.21 8.74
CA LYS A 456 -23.84 3.35 9.83
C LYS A 456 -23.37 1.98 9.31
N VAL A 457 -22.08 1.69 9.49
CA VAL A 457 -21.46 0.38 9.19
C VAL A 457 -21.54 -0.49 10.44
N SER A 458 -22.47 -1.44 10.42
CA SER A 458 -22.67 -2.43 11.48
C SER A 458 -21.97 -3.75 11.18
N LYS A 459 -21.81 -4.59 12.22
CA LYS A 459 -21.28 -5.96 12.09
C LYS A 459 -22.02 -6.79 11.05
N TYR A 460 -23.34 -6.64 10.95
CA TYR A 460 -24.15 -7.37 9.98
C TYR A 460 -23.88 -6.92 8.54
N THR A 461 -23.78 -5.60 8.32
CA THR A 461 -23.46 -5.06 6.99
C THR A 461 -22.07 -5.45 6.52
N TYR A 462 -21.10 -5.52 7.44
CA TYR A 462 -19.74 -5.99 7.16
C TYR A 462 -19.71 -7.49 6.86
N ASN A 463 -20.28 -8.33 7.74
CA ASN A 463 -20.24 -9.80 7.60
C ASN A 463 -20.89 -10.29 6.30
N ARG A 464 -21.94 -9.62 5.83
CA ARG A 464 -22.62 -9.99 4.57
C ARG A 464 -21.70 -9.91 3.35
N LYS A 465 -20.64 -9.11 3.40
CA LYS A 465 -19.72 -8.85 2.28
C LYS A 465 -18.26 -9.20 2.58
N SER A 466 -17.96 -9.77 3.74
CA SER A 466 -16.57 -10.02 4.15
C SER A 466 -15.84 -11.00 3.21
N GLU A 467 -16.57 -11.98 2.66
CA GLU A 467 -16.01 -12.91 1.65
C GLU A 467 -15.68 -12.20 0.33
N ASP A 468 -16.55 -11.32 -0.14
CA ASP A 468 -16.29 -10.51 -1.35
C ASP A 468 -15.05 -9.61 -1.17
N TYR A 469 -14.88 -9.05 0.03
CA TYR A 469 -13.72 -8.24 0.38
C TYR A 469 -12.43 -9.08 0.43
N LEU A 470 -12.51 -10.33 0.91
CA LEU A 470 -11.38 -11.26 0.94
C LEU A 470 -10.87 -11.57 -0.47
N VAL A 471 -11.75 -11.94 -1.39
CA VAL A 471 -11.39 -12.29 -2.78
C VAL A 471 -10.65 -11.13 -3.46
N GLN A 472 -11.12 -9.90 -3.26
CA GLN A 472 -10.48 -8.72 -3.84
C GLN A 472 -9.09 -8.41 -3.25
N MET A 473 -8.77 -8.93 -2.05
CA MET A 473 -7.47 -8.74 -1.41
C MET A 473 -6.42 -9.80 -1.79
N GLU A 474 -6.79 -10.83 -2.55
CA GLU A 474 -5.92 -11.96 -2.88
C GLU A 474 -4.60 -11.52 -3.54
N ALA A 475 -4.67 -10.61 -4.51
CA ALA A 475 -3.49 -10.09 -5.19
C ALA A 475 -2.55 -9.35 -4.22
N VAL A 476 -3.10 -8.63 -3.24
CA VAL A 476 -2.31 -7.89 -2.24
C VAL A 476 -1.66 -8.87 -1.24
N ILE A 477 -2.41 -9.88 -0.79
CA ILE A 477 -1.89 -10.94 0.08
C ILE A 477 -0.76 -11.70 -0.63
N THR A 478 -0.93 -12.01 -1.91
CA THR A 478 0.10 -12.66 -2.73
C THR A 478 1.36 -11.80 -2.81
N GLN A 479 1.24 -10.48 -3.00
CA GLN A 479 2.38 -9.56 -2.97
C GLN A 479 3.09 -9.50 -1.62
N ILE A 480 2.34 -9.58 -0.51
CA ILE A 480 2.91 -9.60 0.85
C ILE A 480 3.71 -10.89 1.07
N LEU A 481 3.14 -12.04 0.68
CA LEU A 481 3.75 -13.35 0.88
C LEU A 481 4.86 -13.68 -0.14
N GLY A 482 4.87 -13.05 -1.30
CA GLY A 482 5.87 -13.28 -2.35
C GLY A 482 7.31 -13.07 -1.87
N VAL A 483 7.55 -12.07 -1.00
CA VAL A 483 8.90 -11.86 -0.45
C VAL A 483 9.37 -13.02 0.42
N LEU A 484 8.46 -13.64 1.18
CA LEU A 484 8.81 -14.85 1.93
C LEU A 484 9.05 -16.03 1.00
N GLN A 485 8.23 -16.21 -0.03
CA GLN A 485 8.40 -17.29 -1.01
C GLN A 485 9.74 -17.20 -1.74
N ASP A 486 10.10 -16.01 -2.20
CA ASP A 486 11.28 -15.79 -3.04
C ASP A 486 12.59 -15.83 -2.23
N TYR A 487 12.59 -15.28 -1.01
CA TYR A 487 13.82 -15.04 -0.27
C TYR A 487 13.94 -15.84 1.03
N TYR A 488 12.83 -16.31 1.59
CA TYR A 488 12.75 -17.04 2.87
C TYR A 488 11.83 -18.27 2.77
N PRO A 489 12.05 -19.18 1.80
CA PRO A 489 11.12 -20.27 1.50
C PRO A 489 10.87 -21.19 2.70
N ASN A 490 11.88 -21.41 3.54
CA ASN A 490 11.75 -22.19 4.77
C ASN A 490 10.75 -21.55 5.76
N GLU A 491 10.78 -20.22 5.90
CA GLU A 491 9.83 -19.50 6.76
C GLU A 491 8.44 -19.48 6.16
N TYR A 492 8.33 -19.34 4.84
CA TYR A 492 7.05 -19.48 4.15
C TYR A 492 6.43 -20.87 4.39
N ASP A 493 7.22 -21.94 4.32
CA ASP A 493 6.76 -23.30 4.59
C ASP A 493 6.34 -23.47 6.06
N LEU A 494 7.08 -22.89 7.01
CA LEU A 494 6.68 -22.87 8.42
C LEU A 494 5.37 -22.10 8.63
N LEU A 495 5.18 -20.97 7.98
CA LEU A 495 3.91 -20.22 8.03
C LEU A 495 2.75 -21.04 7.45
N LYS A 496 2.98 -21.77 6.35
CA LYS A 496 2.01 -22.70 5.76
C LYS A 496 1.63 -23.81 6.74
N ILE A 497 2.63 -24.42 7.39
CA ILE A 497 2.44 -25.44 8.42
C ILE A 497 1.58 -24.89 9.56
N LEU A 498 1.86 -23.67 10.04
CA LEU A 498 1.08 -23.06 11.09
C LEU A 498 -0.38 -22.87 10.69
N ALA A 499 -0.63 -22.41 9.45
CA ALA A 499 -1.98 -22.19 8.93
C ALA A 499 -2.79 -23.48 8.78
N LEU A 500 -2.16 -24.58 8.35
CA LEU A 500 -2.84 -25.84 8.03
C LEU A 500 -2.95 -26.80 9.21
N ASN A 501 -1.89 -26.89 10.02
CA ASN A 501 -1.72 -27.92 11.05
C ASN A 501 -1.69 -27.37 12.48
N GLY A 502 -1.68 -26.04 12.64
CA GLY A 502 -1.70 -25.38 13.94
C GLY A 502 -0.36 -25.40 14.68
N SER A 503 -0.37 -24.76 15.85
CA SER A 503 0.83 -24.46 16.64
C SER A 503 1.61 -25.69 17.10
N GLU A 504 0.92 -26.78 17.47
CA GLU A 504 1.61 -27.98 17.96
C GLU A 504 2.54 -28.59 16.89
N TYR A 505 2.05 -28.74 15.66
CA TYR A 505 2.85 -29.28 14.57
C TYR A 505 3.92 -28.30 14.08
N PHE A 506 3.60 -27.00 14.08
CA PHE A 506 4.57 -25.93 13.82
C PHE A 506 5.78 -26.02 14.75
N LYS A 507 5.56 -26.15 16.06
CA LYS A 507 6.64 -26.26 17.05
C LYS A 507 7.55 -27.48 16.82
N LYS A 508 6.98 -28.61 16.40
CA LYS A 508 7.77 -29.83 16.05
C LYS A 508 8.70 -29.61 14.85
N LYS A 509 8.41 -28.63 13.99
CA LYS A 509 9.21 -28.32 12.79
C LYS A 509 10.19 -27.16 12.99
N LEU A 510 10.14 -26.46 14.13
CA LEU A 510 11.11 -25.40 14.49
C LEU A 510 12.45 -26.02 14.90
N ARG A 511 13.38 -26.16 13.94
CA ARG A 511 14.70 -26.76 14.19
C ARG A 511 15.62 -25.92 15.08
N TYR A 512 15.60 -24.59 14.93
CA TYR A 512 16.47 -23.66 15.68
C TYR A 512 15.68 -22.65 16.52
N GLY A 513 14.42 -22.96 16.86
CA GLY A 513 13.56 -22.06 17.60
C GLY A 513 13.28 -20.76 16.84
N ASP A 514 13.23 -19.63 17.56
CA ASP A 514 12.78 -18.34 17.02
C ASP A 514 13.72 -17.77 15.93
N SER A 515 14.98 -18.23 15.84
CA SER A 515 15.88 -17.83 14.74
C SER A 515 15.45 -18.40 13.38
N SER A 516 14.66 -19.47 13.36
CA SER A 516 14.10 -20.05 12.13
C SER A 516 12.88 -19.28 11.60
N ILE A 517 12.40 -18.28 12.36
CA ILE A 517 11.16 -17.53 12.10
C ILE A 517 11.33 -16.04 12.42
N SER A 518 12.57 -15.54 12.38
CA SER A 518 12.89 -14.16 12.73
C SER A 518 12.14 -13.16 11.87
N HIS A 519 11.92 -13.46 10.59
CA HIS A 519 11.20 -12.59 9.67
C HIS A 519 9.68 -12.71 9.85
N LEU A 520 9.14 -13.90 10.12
CA LEU A 520 7.73 -14.05 10.46
C LEU A 520 7.35 -13.23 11.70
N LEU A 521 8.23 -13.22 12.71
CA LEU A 521 8.08 -12.41 13.93
C LEU A 521 8.33 -10.92 13.65
N GLY A 522 9.40 -10.58 12.93
CA GLY A 522 9.76 -9.21 12.56
C GLY A 522 8.65 -8.51 11.76
N TYR A 523 8.12 -9.18 10.73
CA TYR A 523 6.99 -8.70 9.94
C TYR A 523 5.64 -8.81 10.65
N ARG A 524 5.60 -9.34 11.87
CA ARG A 524 4.38 -9.51 12.68
C ARG A 524 3.30 -10.34 11.97
N LEU A 525 3.70 -11.27 11.11
CA LEU A 525 2.77 -12.22 10.47
C LEU A 525 2.30 -13.28 11.47
N ILE A 526 3.14 -13.60 12.45
CA ILE A 526 2.82 -14.47 13.57
C ILE A 526 3.11 -13.76 14.91
N HIS A 527 2.51 -14.27 15.98
CA HIS A 527 2.83 -13.88 17.34
C HIS A 527 2.84 -15.10 18.26
N LYS A 528 3.60 -15.00 19.36
CA LYS A 528 3.76 -16.05 20.35
C LYS A 528 3.07 -15.63 21.65
N VAL A 529 2.16 -16.46 22.14
CA VAL A 529 1.42 -16.25 23.40
C VAL A 529 1.47 -17.54 24.20
N ASP A 530 1.93 -17.47 25.44
CA ASP A 530 2.02 -18.62 26.36
C ASP A 530 2.71 -19.87 25.75
N GLY A 531 3.70 -19.65 24.87
CA GLY A 531 4.44 -20.73 24.21
C GLY A 531 3.77 -21.30 22.96
N GLU A 532 2.59 -20.81 22.59
CA GLU A 532 1.89 -21.12 21.35
C GLU A 532 2.07 -20.03 20.30
N TYR A 533 2.00 -20.42 19.02
CA TYR A 533 2.15 -19.53 17.87
C TYR A 533 0.83 -19.36 17.13
N TYR A 534 0.54 -18.14 16.70
CA TYR A 534 -0.70 -17.78 16.02
C TYR A 534 -0.43 -16.86 14.85
N ILE A 535 -1.12 -17.08 13.73
CA ILE A 535 -1.12 -16.14 12.61
C ILE A 535 -1.92 -14.91 13.02
N ARG A 536 -1.32 -13.72 12.85
CA ARG A 536 -1.93 -12.45 13.27
C ARG A 536 -2.99 -11.94 12.28
N ILE A 537 -2.83 -12.25 11.00
CA ILE A 537 -3.73 -11.78 9.93
C ILE A 537 -4.59 -12.95 9.47
N ARG A 538 -5.86 -13.01 9.91
CA ARG A 538 -6.76 -14.13 9.59
C ARG A 538 -7.00 -14.29 8.08
N THR A 539 -7.04 -13.19 7.33
CA THR A 539 -7.14 -13.24 5.86
C THR A 539 -5.96 -13.97 5.21
N ILE A 540 -4.74 -13.85 5.76
CA ILE A 540 -3.56 -14.61 5.32
C ILE A 540 -3.70 -16.09 5.69
N GLU A 541 -4.17 -16.40 6.90
CA GLU A 541 -4.43 -17.78 7.29
C GLU A 541 -5.45 -18.45 6.36
N SER A 542 -6.58 -17.80 6.10
CA SER A 542 -7.61 -18.27 5.17
C SER A 542 -7.05 -18.45 3.76
N TYR A 543 -6.26 -17.49 3.27
CA TYR A 543 -5.60 -17.59 1.97
C TYR A 543 -4.69 -18.82 1.89
N LEU A 544 -3.83 -19.04 2.90
CA LEU A 544 -2.93 -20.19 2.94
C LEU A 544 -3.69 -21.51 3.05
N ARG A 545 -4.75 -21.56 3.85
CA ARG A 545 -5.63 -22.73 3.97
C ARG A 545 -6.32 -23.08 2.66
N ASN A 546 -6.80 -22.07 1.93
CA ASN A 546 -7.47 -22.28 0.65
C ASN A 546 -6.47 -22.68 -0.45
N LYS A 547 -5.34 -21.95 -0.55
CA LYS A 547 -4.31 -22.20 -1.56
C LYS A 547 -3.63 -23.55 -1.39
N HIS A 548 -3.45 -24.00 -0.15
CA HIS A 548 -2.71 -25.23 0.18
C HIS A 548 -3.60 -26.25 0.90
N LYS A 549 -4.91 -26.28 0.60
CA LYS A 549 -5.90 -27.14 1.27
C LYS A 549 -5.49 -28.62 1.33
N TYR A 550 -4.76 -29.09 0.32
CA TYR A 550 -4.30 -30.47 0.18
C TYR A 550 -2.92 -30.75 0.77
N ASP A 551 -2.22 -29.74 1.28
CA ASP A 551 -0.92 -29.91 1.95
C ASP A 551 -1.07 -30.17 3.45
N LYS A 552 -2.30 -30.15 3.97
CA LYS A 552 -2.58 -30.44 5.37
C LYS A 552 -2.22 -31.89 5.66
N VAL A 553 -1.34 -32.11 6.63
CA VAL A 553 -1.07 -33.46 7.16
C VAL A 553 -2.38 -34.08 7.68
N VAL A 554 -2.80 -35.17 7.04
CA VAL A 554 -3.92 -36.00 7.45
C VAL A 554 -3.37 -37.34 7.93
N THR A 555 -3.72 -37.76 9.13
CA THR A 555 -3.33 -39.09 9.65
C THR A 555 -4.38 -40.15 9.40
N ASP A 556 -5.64 -39.74 9.18
CA ASP A 556 -6.75 -40.67 8.96
C ASP A 556 -6.84 -41.13 7.49
N VAL A 557 -6.89 -42.45 7.28
CA VAL A 557 -6.94 -43.05 5.94
C VAL A 557 -8.23 -42.68 5.21
N SER A 558 -9.34 -42.49 5.93
CA SER A 558 -10.62 -42.15 5.29
C SER A 558 -10.64 -40.71 4.78
N GLU A 559 -10.10 -39.76 5.55
CA GLU A 559 -9.93 -38.36 5.14
C GLU A 559 -8.93 -38.24 3.97
N LYS A 560 -7.83 -39.01 3.97
CA LYS A 560 -6.90 -39.08 2.82
C LYS A 560 -7.59 -39.54 1.53
N ARG A 561 -8.40 -40.59 1.61
CA ARG A 561 -9.16 -41.11 0.46
C ARG A 561 -10.15 -40.08 -0.06
N ALA A 562 -10.89 -39.42 0.84
CA ALA A 562 -11.81 -38.36 0.48
C ALA A 562 -11.12 -37.21 -0.26
N GLN A 563 -9.92 -36.80 0.19
CA GLN A 563 -9.13 -35.77 -0.48
C GLN A 563 -8.71 -36.19 -1.90
N ILE A 564 -8.21 -37.41 -2.09
CA ILE A 564 -7.81 -37.92 -3.42
C ILE A 564 -9.02 -37.94 -4.37
N THR A 565 -10.18 -38.41 -3.90
CA THR A 565 -11.41 -38.46 -4.71
C THR A 565 -11.86 -37.07 -5.12
N VAL A 566 -11.88 -36.09 -4.20
CA VAL A 566 -12.27 -34.71 -4.49
C VAL A 566 -11.30 -34.07 -5.49
N ARG A 567 -9.98 -34.18 -5.25
CA ARG A 567 -8.96 -33.61 -6.15
C ARG A 567 -9.05 -34.17 -7.56
N ARG A 568 -9.22 -35.48 -7.68
CA ARG A 568 -9.38 -36.13 -8.97
C ARG A 568 -10.66 -35.67 -9.67
N GLY A 569 -11.77 -35.52 -8.94
CA GLY A 569 -13.02 -34.98 -9.48
C GLY A 569 -12.86 -33.55 -10.01
N GLU A 570 -12.28 -32.65 -9.21
CA GLU A 570 -11.99 -31.26 -9.62
C GLU A 570 -11.11 -31.21 -10.87
N LEU A 571 -10.04 -32.02 -10.91
CA LEU A 571 -9.14 -32.12 -12.06
C LEU A 571 -9.86 -32.67 -13.31
N GLU A 572 -10.66 -33.71 -13.15
CA GLU A 572 -11.43 -34.32 -14.23
C GLU A 572 -12.40 -33.33 -14.86
N ASP A 573 -13.13 -32.56 -14.03
CA ASP A 573 -14.04 -31.51 -14.50
C ASP A 573 -13.30 -30.38 -15.23
N ALA A 574 -12.16 -29.93 -14.68
CA ALA A 574 -11.34 -28.89 -15.30
C ALA A 574 -10.80 -29.34 -16.67
N LEU A 575 -10.28 -30.55 -16.77
CA LEU A 575 -9.79 -31.11 -18.04
C LEU A 575 -10.92 -31.36 -19.04
N ARG A 576 -12.10 -31.83 -18.60
CA ARG A 576 -13.28 -31.94 -19.48
C ARG A 576 -13.65 -30.60 -20.07
N ASN A 577 -13.72 -29.55 -19.25
CA ASN A 577 -14.04 -28.21 -19.72
C ASN A 577 -12.98 -27.68 -20.69
N LEU A 578 -11.70 -27.88 -20.38
CA LEU A 578 -10.59 -27.51 -21.26
C LEU A 578 -10.70 -28.18 -22.64
N VAL A 579 -10.90 -29.51 -22.67
CA VAL A 579 -11.06 -30.28 -23.91
C VAL A 579 -12.32 -29.85 -24.66
N TYR A 580 -13.42 -29.61 -23.95
CA TYR A 580 -14.67 -29.12 -24.53
C TYR A 580 -14.49 -27.77 -25.24
N LEU A 581 -13.89 -26.79 -24.56
CA LEU A 581 -13.64 -25.45 -25.11
C LEU A 581 -12.70 -25.52 -26.31
N GLN A 582 -11.60 -26.27 -26.22
CA GLN A 582 -10.64 -26.42 -27.32
C GLN A 582 -11.27 -27.09 -28.55
N MET A 583 -12.04 -28.16 -28.36
CA MET A 583 -12.74 -28.83 -29.45
C MET A 583 -13.79 -27.90 -30.10
N LYS A 584 -14.50 -27.11 -29.29
CA LYS A 584 -15.49 -26.13 -29.79
C LYS A 584 -14.83 -25.00 -30.57
N LEU A 585 -13.71 -24.47 -30.07
CA LEU A 585 -12.93 -23.42 -30.75
C LEU A 585 -12.41 -23.90 -32.11
N LYS A 586 -11.88 -25.13 -32.17
CA LYS A 586 -11.22 -25.66 -33.37
C LYS A 586 -12.20 -26.21 -34.42
N PHE A 587 -13.30 -26.84 -33.99
CA PHE A 587 -14.19 -27.59 -34.89
C PHE A 587 -15.64 -27.08 -34.91
N GLY A 588 -16.00 -26.12 -34.06
CA GLY A 588 -17.33 -25.52 -34.01
C GLY A 588 -18.44 -26.57 -33.91
N LYS A 589 -19.39 -26.54 -34.85
CA LYS A 589 -20.53 -27.49 -34.89
C LYS A 589 -20.10 -28.95 -35.07
N LYS A 590 -18.90 -29.23 -35.60
CA LYS A 590 -18.36 -30.59 -35.81
C LYS A 590 -17.57 -31.12 -34.62
N ALA A 591 -17.48 -30.39 -33.51
CA ALA A 591 -16.69 -30.78 -32.34
C ALA A 591 -17.05 -32.17 -31.79
N LYS A 592 -18.35 -32.50 -31.70
CA LYS A 592 -18.81 -33.82 -31.24
C LYS A 592 -18.38 -34.96 -32.17
N GLU A 593 -18.53 -34.77 -33.48
CA GLU A 593 -18.12 -35.77 -34.49
C GLU A 593 -16.61 -36.03 -34.42
N GLN A 594 -15.81 -34.97 -34.28
CA GLN A 594 -14.36 -35.05 -34.15
C GLN A 594 -13.92 -35.68 -32.82
N MET A 595 -14.65 -35.43 -31.73
CA MET A 595 -14.42 -36.10 -30.46
C MET A 595 -14.65 -37.61 -30.60
N ILE A 596 -15.78 -38.02 -31.17
CA ILE A 596 -16.12 -39.44 -31.38
C ILE A 596 -15.09 -40.12 -32.29
N SER A 597 -14.69 -39.49 -33.40
CA SER A 597 -13.69 -40.04 -34.32
C SER A 597 -12.33 -40.22 -33.64
N LYS A 598 -11.90 -39.26 -32.83
CA LYS A 598 -10.65 -39.35 -32.05
C LYS A 598 -10.73 -40.37 -30.93
N LEU A 599 -11.92 -40.69 -30.40
CA LEU A 599 -12.13 -41.69 -29.35
C LEU A 599 -12.34 -43.11 -29.88
N ALA A 600 -12.48 -43.32 -31.18
CA ALA A 600 -12.66 -44.64 -31.75
C ALA A 600 -11.54 -45.61 -31.29
N GLY A 601 -11.95 -46.74 -30.69
CA GLY A 601 -11.03 -47.76 -30.16
C GLY A 601 -10.40 -47.44 -28.80
N SER A 602 -10.80 -46.35 -28.12
CA SER A 602 -10.29 -45.98 -26.79
C SER A 602 -11.01 -46.64 -25.61
N THR A 603 -12.13 -47.33 -25.86
CA THR A 603 -12.94 -48.03 -24.86
C THR A 603 -13.48 -49.33 -25.44
N THR A 604 -13.69 -50.34 -24.59
CA THR A 604 -14.41 -51.58 -24.96
C THR A 604 -15.87 -51.55 -24.52
N ASP A 605 -16.29 -50.47 -23.85
CA ASP A 605 -17.66 -50.28 -23.35
C ASP A 605 -18.61 -49.79 -24.45
N LYS A 606 -19.27 -50.76 -25.10
CA LYS A 606 -20.26 -50.50 -26.15
C LYS A 606 -21.49 -49.71 -25.68
N ASN A 607 -21.78 -49.67 -24.38
CA ASN A 607 -22.91 -48.90 -23.84
C ASN A 607 -22.56 -47.41 -23.73
N GLN A 608 -21.33 -47.10 -23.30
CA GLN A 608 -20.80 -45.74 -23.28
C GLN A 608 -20.81 -45.12 -24.69
N GLU A 609 -20.34 -45.86 -25.71
CA GLU A 609 -20.32 -45.38 -27.10
C GLU A 609 -21.72 -44.98 -27.59
N LYS A 610 -22.73 -45.80 -27.30
CA LYS A 610 -24.14 -45.50 -27.65
C LYS A 610 -24.65 -44.24 -26.95
N LYS A 611 -24.33 -44.06 -25.66
CA LYS A 611 -24.72 -42.85 -24.90
C LYS A 611 -24.08 -41.59 -25.46
N ILE A 612 -22.77 -41.60 -25.74
CA ILE A 612 -22.04 -40.48 -26.33
C ILE A 612 -22.64 -40.08 -27.68
N GLN A 613 -23.06 -41.06 -28.49
CA GLN A 613 -23.71 -40.80 -29.77
C GLN A 613 -25.10 -40.17 -29.61
N ALA A 614 -25.89 -40.59 -28.61
CA ALA A 614 -27.25 -40.10 -28.38
C ALA A 614 -27.33 -38.72 -27.71
N LEU A 615 -26.37 -38.38 -26.84
CA LEU A 615 -26.37 -37.14 -26.05
C LEU A 615 -25.87 -35.92 -26.85
N ASP A 616 -26.17 -34.70 -26.41
CA ASP A 616 -25.54 -33.52 -27.00
C ASP A 616 -24.03 -33.44 -26.67
N PHE A 617 -23.30 -32.47 -27.23
CA PHE A 617 -21.85 -32.40 -27.02
C PHE A 617 -21.46 -32.19 -25.55
N ALA A 618 -22.24 -31.43 -24.77
CA ALA A 618 -21.92 -31.13 -23.39
C ALA A 618 -22.16 -32.36 -22.49
N GLU A 619 -23.29 -33.04 -22.67
CA GLU A 619 -23.62 -34.25 -21.92
C GLU A 619 -22.74 -35.44 -22.37
N ALA A 620 -22.43 -35.56 -23.67
CA ALA A 620 -21.50 -36.57 -24.16
C ALA A 620 -20.08 -36.40 -23.59
N MET A 621 -19.66 -35.16 -23.32
CA MET A 621 -18.37 -34.89 -22.67
C MET A 621 -18.33 -35.44 -21.25
N LYS A 622 -19.44 -35.50 -20.50
CA LYS A 622 -19.52 -36.03 -19.13
C LYS A 622 -19.42 -37.55 -19.08
N GLU A 623 -19.80 -38.25 -20.15
CA GLU A 623 -19.74 -39.71 -20.22
C GLU A 623 -18.33 -40.25 -20.45
N LEU A 624 -17.34 -39.42 -20.84
CA LEU A 624 -15.97 -39.90 -21.08
C LEU A 624 -15.31 -40.45 -19.81
N TYR A 625 -14.42 -41.42 -19.92
CA TYR A 625 -13.55 -41.83 -18.83
C TYR A 625 -12.36 -40.88 -18.68
N PHE A 626 -11.79 -40.77 -17.48
CA PHE A 626 -10.61 -39.93 -17.22
C PHE A 626 -9.46 -40.24 -18.20
N SER A 627 -9.14 -41.52 -18.45
CA SER A 627 -8.12 -41.94 -19.43
C SER A 627 -8.40 -41.51 -20.86
N GLN A 628 -9.67 -41.34 -21.24
CA GLN A 628 -10.06 -40.87 -22.57
C GLN A 628 -9.78 -39.37 -22.76
N LEU A 629 -9.77 -38.57 -21.68
CA LEU A 629 -9.34 -37.17 -21.72
C LEU A 629 -7.85 -37.08 -22.09
N LYS A 630 -6.99 -37.87 -21.42
CA LYS A 630 -5.57 -38.01 -21.79
C LYS A 630 -5.41 -38.37 -23.26
N HIS A 631 -6.14 -39.38 -23.73
CA HIS A 631 -6.06 -39.81 -25.13
C HIS A 631 -6.45 -38.70 -26.13
N LEU A 632 -7.52 -37.94 -25.85
CA LEU A 632 -7.94 -36.81 -26.68
C LEU A 632 -6.89 -35.70 -26.71
N MET A 633 -6.30 -35.37 -25.57
CA MET A 633 -5.28 -34.33 -25.45
C MET A 633 -3.99 -34.73 -26.18
N LEU A 634 -3.55 -35.98 -26.04
CA LEU A 634 -2.33 -36.47 -26.70
C LEU A 634 -2.45 -36.54 -28.22
N LYS A 635 -3.64 -36.85 -28.76
CA LYS A 635 -3.91 -36.80 -30.20
C LYS A 635 -3.85 -35.38 -30.78
N ASP A 636 -3.84 -34.35 -29.93
CA ASP A 636 -3.81 -32.94 -30.34
C ASP A 636 -2.93 -32.11 -29.41
N TRP A 637 -1.76 -32.66 -29.03
CA TRP A 637 -0.91 -32.09 -27.98
C TRP A 637 -0.54 -30.63 -28.21
N ASN A 638 -0.30 -30.24 -29.46
CA ASN A 638 0.07 -28.86 -29.81
C ASN A 638 -0.96 -27.81 -29.31
N SER A 639 -2.24 -28.19 -29.20
CA SER A 639 -3.30 -27.31 -28.69
C SER A 639 -3.24 -27.13 -27.17
N TYR A 640 -2.55 -28.03 -26.46
CA TYR A 640 -2.45 -28.06 -25.00
C TYR A 640 -1.03 -27.75 -24.49
N GLN A 641 -0.02 -27.78 -25.37
CA GLN A 641 1.38 -27.48 -25.04
C GLN A 641 1.59 -26.10 -24.37
N PRO A 642 0.86 -25.03 -24.71
CA PRO A 642 0.98 -23.75 -24.00
C PRO A 642 0.58 -23.82 -22.53
N ILE A 643 -0.29 -24.77 -22.17
CA ILE A 643 -0.79 -24.99 -20.80
C ILE A 643 0.10 -26.01 -20.07
N PHE A 644 0.45 -27.10 -20.76
CA PHE A 644 1.28 -28.18 -20.26
C PHE A 644 2.58 -28.22 -21.05
N ASN A 645 3.65 -27.67 -20.48
CA ASN A 645 4.92 -27.47 -21.17
C ASN A 645 5.71 -28.77 -21.44
N ASP A 646 5.48 -29.83 -20.67
CA ASP A 646 6.18 -31.11 -20.76
C ASP A 646 5.20 -32.28 -20.95
N ARG A 647 5.22 -32.86 -22.15
CA ARG A 647 4.36 -33.99 -22.53
C ARG A 647 4.67 -35.25 -21.73
N VAL A 648 5.94 -35.57 -21.51
CA VAL A 648 6.34 -36.81 -20.82
C VAL A 648 5.89 -36.73 -19.37
N LYS A 649 6.14 -35.58 -18.74
CA LYS A 649 5.70 -35.31 -17.37
C LYS A 649 4.18 -35.35 -17.23
N PHE A 650 3.45 -34.74 -18.18
CA PHE A 650 1.99 -34.83 -18.24
C PHE A 650 1.52 -36.28 -18.30
N GLU A 651 2.06 -37.08 -19.22
CA GLU A 651 1.63 -38.47 -19.40
C GLU A 651 1.86 -39.32 -18.15
N GLN A 652 3.04 -39.19 -17.53
CA GLN A 652 3.41 -39.93 -16.31
C GLN A 652 2.54 -39.54 -15.12
N PHE A 653 2.37 -38.24 -14.87
CA PHE A 653 1.57 -37.76 -13.75
C PHE A 653 0.08 -38.07 -13.92
N PHE A 654 -0.43 -38.05 -15.15
CA PHE A 654 -1.79 -38.48 -15.44
C PHE A 654 -2.00 -39.96 -15.07
N ASP A 655 -1.05 -40.83 -15.43
CA ASP A 655 -1.13 -42.26 -15.14
C ASP A 655 -1.05 -42.55 -13.64
N ILE A 656 -0.23 -41.81 -12.90
CA ILE A 656 -0.14 -41.89 -11.44
C ILE A 656 -1.48 -41.53 -10.78
N ILE A 657 -2.14 -40.47 -11.23
CA ILE A 657 -3.46 -40.07 -10.71
C ILE A 657 -4.53 -41.12 -11.08
N ASN A 658 -4.47 -41.65 -12.30
CA ASN A 658 -5.43 -42.63 -12.78
C ASN A 658 -5.26 -44.01 -12.12
N SER A 659 -4.05 -44.40 -11.75
CA SER A 659 -3.77 -45.67 -11.06
C SER A 659 -4.27 -45.68 -9.62
N CYS A 660 -4.35 -44.50 -8.99
CA CYS A 660 -4.84 -44.31 -7.62
C CYS A 660 -6.38 -44.23 -7.52
N ARG A 661 -7.11 -45.04 -8.32
CA ARG A 661 -8.57 -45.12 -8.26
C ARG A 661 -9.00 -45.91 -7.02
N ILE A 662 -9.28 -45.22 -5.93
CA ILE A 662 -9.69 -45.83 -4.65
C ILE A 662 -11.20 -46.13 -4.67
N ASP A 663 -11.62 -47.07 -5.51
CA ASP A 663 -12.95 -47.67 -5.45
C ASP A 663 -12.92 -48.78 -4.39
N ALA A 664 -13.40 -48.52 -3.17
CA ALA A 664 -13.76 -49.41 -2.05
C ALA A 664 -12.83 -50.59 -1.62
N HIS A 665 -11.83 -51.01 -2.40
CA HIS A 665 -11.02 -52.21 -2.23
C HIS A 665 -9.53 -52.02 -2.64
N ALA A 666 -9.03 -50.80 -2.77
CA ALA A 666 -7.66 -50.55 -3.25
C ALA A 666 -6.64 -50.22 -2.13
N LYS A 667 -5.39 -50.63 -2.40
CA LYS A 667 -4.14 -50.64 -1.60
C LYS A 667 -3.95 -49.48 -0.61
N ASN A 668 -3.31 -49.77 0.52
CA ASN A 668 -2.67 -48.74 1.35
C ASN A 668 -1.54 -48.09 0.54
N LEU A 669 -1.61 -46.77 0.35
CA LEU A 669 -0.51 -45.97 -0.19
C LEU A 669 0.52 -45.79 0.92
N ASP A 670 1.80 -46.01 0.62
CA ASP A 670 2.88 -45.64 1.53
C ASP A 670 3.19 -44.13 1.42
N GLU A 671 4.08 -43.62 2.28
CA GLU A 671 4.42 -42.20 2.32
C GLU A 671 5.10 -41.70 1.03
N GLU A 672 5.83 -42.58 0.32
CA GLU A 672 6.51 -42.24 -0.93
C GLU A 672 5.51 -42.13 -2.09
N ASP A 673 4.60 -43.10 -2.23
CA ASP A 673 3.52 -43.09 -3.21
C ASP A 673 2.60 -41.87 -3.00
N GLU A 674 2.30 -41.53 -1.75
CA GLU A 674 1.50 -40.33 -1.42
C GLU A 674 2.22 -39.04 -1.79
N ALA A 675 3.54 -38.95 -1.56
CA ALA A 675 4.33 -37.79 -1.97
C ALA A 675 4.33 -37.63 -3.49
N ILE A 676 4.53 -38.73 -4.23
CA ILE A 676 4.51 -38.74 -5.70
C ILE A 676 3.13 -38.35 -6.24
N LEU A 677 2.05 -38.90 -5.66
CA LEU A 677 0.68 -38.56 -6.04
C LEU A 677 0.37 -37.07 -5.79
N ASN A 678 0.82 -36.52 -4.65
CA ASN A 678 0.68 -35.10 -4.34
C ASN A 678 1.43 -34.20 -5.33
N ILE A 679 2.65 -34.60 -5.74
CA ILE A 679 3.42 -33.91 -6.78
C ILE A 679 2.68 -33.95 -8.12
N ALA A 680 2.11 -35.09 -8.48
CA ALA A 680 1.34 -35.25 -9.72
C ALA A 680 0.12 -34.32 -9.73
N PHE A 681 -0.69 -34.31 -8.67
CA PHE A 681 -1.83 -33.39 -8.58
C PHE A 681 -1.40 -31.91 -8.66
N LYS A 682 -0.35 -31.51 -7.93
CA LYS A 682 0.15 -30.13 -7.94
C LYS A 682 0.58 -29.65 -9.32
N PHE A 683 1.15 -30.53 -10.13
CA PHE A 683 1.51 -30.18 -11.51
C PHE A 683 0.28 -29.76 -12.32
N PHE A 684 -0.81 -30.55 -12.26
CA PHE A 684 -2.03 -30.20 -12.99
C PHE A 684 -2.74 -28.98 -12.40
N GLU A 685 -2.84 -28.90 -11.07
CA GLU A 685 -3.47 -27.78 -10.36
C GLU A 685 -2.78 -26.45 -10.72
N ASN A 686 -1.44 -26.40 -10.74
CA ASN A 686 -0.68 -25.20 -11.12
C ASN A 686 -0.85 -24.85 -12.61
N CYS A 687 -0.82 -25.83 -13.51
CA CYS A 687 -1.02 -25.58 -14.94
C CYS A 687 -2.43 -25.06 -15.27
N LEU A 688 -3.43 -25.47 -14.48
CA LEU A 688 -4.84 -25.13 -14.68
C LEU A 688 -5.27 -23.88 -13.89
N SER A 689 -4.50 -23.42 -12.90
CA SER A 689 -4.79 -22.19 -12.14
C SER A 689 -4.37 -20.90 -12.86
N ASP A 690 -3.44 -21.00 -13.82
CA ASP A 690 -2.88 -19.87 -14.57
C ASP A 690 -3.62 -19.56 -15.90
N ASN A 691 -4.76 -20.23 -16.16
CA ASN A 691 -5.63 -20.06 -17.33
C ASN A 691 -7.10 -19.91 -16.89
#